data_AF-A0A916QYU2-F1
#
_entry.id   AF-A0A916QYU2-F1
#
_cell.length_a   1.000
_cell.length_b   1.000
_cell.length_c   1.000
_cell.angle_alpha   90.00
_cell.angle_beta   90.00
_cell.angle_gamma   90.00
#
_symmetry.space_group_name_H-M   'P 1'
#
loop_
_entity.id
_entity.type
_entity.pdbx_description
1 polymer ?
#
loop_
_entity_poly.entity_id
_entity_poly.type
_entity_poly.pdbx_seq_one_letter_code
_entity_poly.pdbx_strand_id
1 'polypeptide(L)'
;MNKPIETKGNLELVRLENQKLEVYGWIASVNPNPVQNFNVTIDTQQIEDFEQTLGIPSPDVNQIHPHLGNSAKARFRLVIPLNSQQIEQYQKSGIALTPIFSEGKGKVILHHLGTTTPANKSQSDESQQQRSLSLLPDKISQTTNTLRSVGNFDQAIIQNQQLRLSGWVASLNSGPVEGFEISIAGQAITEFEYSLGLPSPDVKKAFPKLDNAEVARFQVIIPISQPQIEQFDDSVVALTPLFNDGKGVVMVKVISVVGGGNKPVNHKIVDSHVILSDGKSIPVPPTPLVVRVHGDSKISGFLQAGWEISRDLKAVLKKIGKEFSEFDSVLDFGCGCGRVIIWNSLLSNSTSLYGTDIDAEAISWCQENLKFAKFRVNQALPPIEYEDNQFDLVYLISVFTHINEEMQLQWLQELRRITKPEGIVLITTRRPNTPKEAYELATKLETDGLVFVPSVAEKKIFPDWYKTTYQTEDYVRNRWASEFEIIDYLPGGIRGNQDIVILRNNQNREEGIGEEQISETTPLLPTTGYVEQVKISQENQLSIKGWVAAVNSGFLENMKVILGGVEIQNFQLKKGIPSPDVKKSNSDLDAENARFELSIPLNLQQLEQCQDSDVSLTPFFQKGEGTVILKQLVLSLPKPQIQQEIEPEQISKTIPLLPTTGYVEQVEISQENQLSIKGWVAAVNSGFLENMKVILGGVEIQNFQLKKGFLVRM
;
A
#
# COMPACT_ATOMS: atom_id res chain seq x y z
N MET A 1 16.90 -3.55 -51.08
CA MET A 1 16.20 -2.57 -50.23
C MET A 1 17.10 -2.31 -49.02
N ASN A 2 17.46 -1.05 -48.76
CA ASN A 2 18.35 -0.71 -47.64
C ASN A 2 17.68 -1.03 -46.31
N LYS A 3 18.35 -1.80 -45.46
CA LYS A 3 17.91 -2.11 -44.10
C LYS A 3 17.79 -0.78 -43.30
N PRO A 4 16.73 -0.56 -42.52
CA PRO A 4 16.60 0.68 -41.74
C PRO A 4 17.75 0.81 -40.75
N ILE A 5 18.22 2.05 -40.57
CA ILE A 5 19.32 2.38 -39.65
C ILE A 5 18.86 2.05 -38.24
N GLU A 6 19.75 1.41 -37.48
CA GLU A 6 19.50 1.13 -36.07
C GLU A 6 19.50 2.43 -35.27
N THR A 7 18.36 2.72 -34.67
CA THR A 7 18.12 3.94 -33.89
C THR A 7 17.60 3.60 -32.50
N LYS A 8 18.01 4.39 -31.51
CA LYS A 8 17.39 4.45 -30.18
C LYS A 8 16.71 5.80 -30.02
N GLY A 9 15.54 5.80 -29.43
CA GLY A 9 14.82 7.04 -29.17
C GLY A 9 13.62 6.81 -28.28
N ASN A 10 13.11 7.90 -27.73
CA ASN A 10 11.91 7.91 -26.91
C ASN A 10 11.12 9.20 -27.13
N LEU A 11 9.81 9.13 -26.95
CA LEU A 11 8.96 10.32 -26.85
C LEU A 11 8.87 10.73 -25.38
N GLU A 12 9.29 11.96 -25.10
CA GLU A 12 9.31 12.54 -23.77
C GLU A 12 7.98 13.24 -23.46
N LEU A 13 7.30 13.78 -24.48
CA LEU A 13 6.01 14.45 -24.36
C LEU A 13 5.21 14.31 -25.66
N VAL A 14 3.93 13.97 -25.55
CA VAL A 14 2.96 14.06 -26.65
C VAL A 14 1.72 14.77 -26.11
N ARG A 15 1.33 15.89 -26.72
CA ARG A 15 0.23 16.74 -26.24
C ARG A 15 -0.59 17.25 -27.42
N LEU A 16 -1.91 17.03 -27.38
CA LEU A 16 -2.85 17.59 -28.35
C LEU A 16 -3.56 18.79 -27.73
N GLU A 17 -3.32 19.99 -28.28
CA GLU A 17 -4.01 21.22 -27.87
C GLU A 17 -4.30 22.13 -29.06
N ASN A 18 -5.49 22.73 -29.09
CA ASN A 18 -5.89 23.69 -30.13
C ASN A 18 -5.63 23.18 -31.57
N GLN A 19 -5.99 21.92 -31.85
CA GLN A 19 -5.78 21.27 -33.15
C GLN A 19 -4.30 21.13 -33.55
N LYS A 20 -3.36 21.21 -32.60
CA LYS A 20 -1.93 20.98 -32.81
C LYS A 20 -1.45 19.85 -31.91
N LEU A 21 -0.81 18.86 -32.51
CA LEU A 21 -0.14 17.78 -31.82
C LEU A 21 1.34 18.15 -31.65
N GLU A 22 1.74 18.45 -30.42
CA GLU A 22 3.13 18.67 -30.07
C GLU A 22 3.79 17.36 -29.63
N VAL A 23 4.89 17.02 -30.27
CA VAL A 23 5.70 15.83 -29.94
C VAL A 23 7.12 16.25 -29.62
N TYR A 24 7.59 15.88 -28.43
CA TYR A 24 8.97 16.06 -28.01
C TYR A 24 9.58 14.71 -27.70
N GLY A 25 10.84 14.54 -28.05
CA GLY A 25 11.57 13.31 -27.78
C GLY A 25 13.02 13.45 -28.14
N TRP A 26 13.72 12.33 -28.07
CA TRP A 26 15.09 12.22 -28.57
C TRP A 26 15.23 11.00 -29.45
N ILE A 27 16.13 11.10 -30.43
CA ILE A 27 16.52 9.99 -31.28
C ILE A 27 18.00 10.08 -31.66
N ALA A 28 18.69 8.97 -31.46
CA ALA A 28 20.10 8.83 -31.77
C ALA A 28 20.35 7.53 -32.56
N SER A 29 21.37 7.55 -33.40
CA SER A 29 21.83 6.39 -34.16
C SER A 29 23.29 6.10 -33.86
N VAL A 30 23.76 4.91 -34.25
CA VAL A 30 25.19 4.57 -34.18
C VAL A 30 26.05 5.42 -35.11
N ASN A 31 25.45 6.10 -36.09
CA ASN A 31 26.15 6.99 -37.02
C ASN A 31 26.28 8.42 -36.45
N PRO A 32 27.33 9.16 -36.83
CA PRO A 32 27.58 10.53 -36.34
C PRO A 32 26.60 11.56 -36.91
N ASN A 33 25.87 11.24 -37.96
CA ASN A 33 24.99 12.19 -38.63
C ASN A 33 23.68 12.38 -37.85
N PRO A 34 23.23 13.63 -37.64
CA PRO A 34 21.97 13.92 -36.97
C PRO A 34 20.77 13.56 -37.85
N VAL A 35 19.61 13.40 -37.23
CA VAL A 35 18.33 13.32 -37.96
C VAL A 35 18.15 14.59 -38.78
N GLN A 36 17.77 14.43 -40.04
CA GLN A 36 17.52 15.51 -40.99
C GLN A 36 16.04 15.84 -41.13
N ASN A 37 15.16 14.84 -40.94
CA ASN A 37 13.72 15.02 -41.05
C ASN A 37 12.96 13.85 -40.40
N PHE A 38 11.63 13.95 -40.32
CA PHE A 38 10.73 12.85 -39.98
C PHE A 38 9.73 12.60 -41.09
N ASN A 39 9.44 11.33 -41.37
CA ASN A 39 8.19 10.94 -42.01
C ASN A 39 7.15 10.74 -40.91
N VAL A 40 6.12 11.57 -40.91
CA VAL A 40 5.03 11.53 -39.93
C VAL A 40 3.81 10.87 -40.56
N THR A 41 3.26 9.83 -39.94
CA THR A 41 2.02 9.21 -40.39
C THR A 41 1.04 9.03 -39.25
N ILE A 42 -0.25 9.26 -39.51
CA ILE A 42 -1.35 8.89 -38.62
C ILE A 42 -2.15 7.81 -39.35
N ASP A 43 -2.29 6.64 -38.72
CA ASP A 43 -2.72 5.42 -39.39
C ASP A 43 -1.88 5.13 -40.66
N THR A 44 -2.47 5.27 -41.86
CA THR A 44 -1.83 5.08 -43.16
C THR A 44 -1.60 6.40 -43.92
N GLN A 45 -2.05 7.54 -43.37
CA GLN A 45 -1.95 8.84 -44.02
C GLN A 45 -0.68 9.57 -43.60
N GLN A 46 0.10 10.01 -44.58
CA GLN A 46 1.28 10.83 -44.35
C GLN A 46 0.89 12.29 -44.10
N ILE A 47 1.49 12.88 -43.07
CA ILE A 47 1.36 14.30 -42.77
C ILE A 47 2.56 15.02 -43.39
N GLU A 48 2.29 15.86 -44.38
CA GLU A 48 3.33 16.56 -45.14
C GLU A 48 3.73 17.90 -44.48
N ASP A 49 2.77 18.57 -43.83
CA ASP A 49 2.95 19.89 -43.24
C ASP A 49 3.05 19.81 -41.70
N PHE A 50 4.24 20.00 -41.16
CA PHE A 50 4.47 20.16 -39.72
C PHE A 50 5.73 20.98 -39.47
N GLU A 51 5.78 21.67 -38.34
CA GLU A 51 7.00 22.36 -37.91
C GLU A 51 7.91 21.36 -37.20
N GLN A 52 9.23 21.44 -37.45
CA GLN A 52 10.21 20.64 -36.74
C GLN A 52 11.39 21.47 -36.26
N THR A 53 11.89 21.10 -35.09
CA THR A 53 13.16 21.59 -34.53
C THR A 53 14.00 20.37 -34.19
N LEU A 54 15.16 20.25 -34.83
CA LEU A 54 16.07 19.10 -34.70
C LEU A 54 17.40 19.53 -34.07
N GLY A 55 18.14 18.59 -33.51
CA GLY A 55 19.49 18.86 -33.00
C GLY A 55 19.51 19.63 -31.67
N ILE A 56 18.43 19.54 -30.88
CA ILE A 56 18.34 20.17 -29.56
C ILE A 56 19.37 19.49 -28.63
N PRO A 57 20.16 20.27 -27.85
CA PRO A 57 21.16 19.70 -26.94
C PRO A 57 20.59 18.67 -25.98
N SER A 58 21.30 17.56 -25.81
CA SER A 58 20.90 16.44 -24.96
C SER A 58 22.10 15.85 -24.22
N PRO A 59 22.70 16.61 -23.27
CA PRO A 59 23.90 16.17 -22.55
C PRO A 59 23.67 14.92 -21.71
N ASP A 60 22.45 14.74 -21.20
CA ASP A 60 21.98 13.55 -20.49
C ASP A 60 21.87 12.33 -21.41
N VAL A 61 21.33 12.48 -22.63
CA VAL A 61 21.27 11.39 -23.61
C VAL A 61 22.69 10.96 -24.03
N ASN A 62 23.62 11.90 -24.19
CA ASN A 62 25.03 11.61 -24.47
C ASN A 62 25.74 10.93 -23.29
N GLN A 63 25.39 11.28 -22.05
CA GLN A 63 25.92 10.61 -20.87
C GLN A 63 25.48 9.15 -20.78
N ILE A 64 24.24 8.85 -21.13
CA ILE A 64 23.64 7.50 -21.08
C ILE A 64 24.02 6.66 -22.31
N HIS A 65 24.12 7.29 -23.47
CA HIS A 65 24.42 6.65 -24.75
C HIS A 65 25.62 7.29 -25.48
N PRO A 66 26.81 7.35 -24.87
CA PRO A 66 27.98 8.04 -25.44
C PRO A 66 28.51 7.40 -26.73
N HIS A 67 28.10 6.15 -27.01
CA HIS A 67 28.46 5.40 -28.21
C HIS A 67 27.58 5.72 -29.43
N LEU A 68 26.49 6.49 -29.26
CA LEU A 68 25.63 6.91 -30.36
C LEU A 68 26.09 8.27 -30.89
N GLY A 69 26.30 8.35 -32.20
CA GLY A 69 27.09 9.42 -32.82
C GLY A 69 26.48 10.82 -32.73
N ASN A 70 25.15 10.94 -32.65
CA ASN A 70 24.45 12.21 -32.50
C ASN A 70 23.83 12.42 -31.09
N SER A 71 24.19 11.61 -30.09
CA SER A 71 23.58 11.61 -28.74
C SER A 71 23.70 12.93 -27.97
N ALA A 72 24.70 13.77 -28.25
CA ALA A 72 24.84 15.11 -27.67
C ALA A 72 23.82 16.14 -28.17
N LYS A 73 23.19 15.88 -29.32
CA LYS A 73 22.18 16.72 -29.97
C LYS A 73 21.07 15.85 -30.57
N ALA A 74 20.51 14.97 -29.76
CA ALA A 74 19.54 13.96 -30.18
C ALA A 74 18.08 14.41 -30.01
N ARG A 75 17.81 15.49 -29.28
CA ARG A 75 16.43 15.94 -29.02
C ARG A 75 15.81 16.62 -30.23
N PHE A 76 14.49 16.47 -30.33
CA PHE A 76 13.66 17.08 -31.36
C PHE A 76 12.31 17.53 -30.81
N ARG A 77 11.68 18.44 -31.54
CA ARG A 77 10.30 18.88 -31.34
C ARG A 77 9.57 18.90 -32.68
N LEU A 78 8.39 18.32 -32.74
CA LEU A 78 7.45 18.43 -33.86
C LEU A 78 6.18 19.13 -33.41
N VAL A 79 5.64 20.03 -34.25
CA VAL A 79 4.30 20.61 -34.08
C VAL A 79 3.49 20.31 -35.33
N ILE A 80 2.51 19.43 -35.17
CA ILE A 80 1.76 18.87 -36.28
C ILE A 80 0.33 19.43 -36.22
N PRO A 81 -0.08 20.32 -37.13
CA PRO A 81 -1.47 20.76 -37.22
C PRO A 81 -2.34 19.59 -37.70
N LEU A 82 -3.41 19.29 -36.96
CA LEU A 82 -4.36 18.23 -37.28
C LEU A 82 -5.75 18.81 -37.46
N ASN A 83 -6.41 18.46 -38.57
CA ASN A 83 -7.84 18.75 -38.73
C ASN A 83 -8.69 17.78 -37.87
N SER A 84 -9.98 18.06 -37.73
CA SER A 84 -10.89 17.26 -36.89
C SER A 84 -10.90 15.77 -37.24
N GLN A 85 -10.80 15.41 -38.53
CA GLN A 85 -10.77 14.02 -38.97
C GLN A 85 -9.45 13.34 -38.60
N GLN A 86 -8.33 14.04 -38.74
CA GLN A 86 -7.00 13.54 -38.35
C GLN A 86 -6.85 13.40 -36.84
N ILE A 87 -7.51 14.27 -36.05
CA ILE A 87 -7.58 14.15 -34.59
C ILE A 87 -8.30 12.86 -34.19
N GLU A 88 -9.46 12.59 -34.79
CA GLU A 88 -10.21 11.38 -34.51
C GLU A 88 -9.42 10.12 -34.91
N GLN A 89 -8.71 10.16 -36.04
CA GLN A 89 -7.84 9.07 -36.47
C GLN A 89 -6.67 8.89 -35.51
N TYR A 90 -5.97 9.96 -35.13
CA TYR A 90 -4.89 9.93 -34.14
C TYR A 90 -5.35 9.34 -32.80
N GLN A 91 -6.57 9.66 -32.34
CA GLN A 91 -7.16 9.09 -31.12
C GLN A 91 -7.44 7.58 -31.22
N LYS A 92 -7.57 7.03 -32.43
CA LYS A 92 -7.84 5.60 -32.66
C LYS A 92 -6.57 4.79 -32.96
N SER A 93 -5.69 5.33 -33.80
CA SER A 93 -4.54 4.61 -34.36
C SER A 93 -3.19 5.15 -33.89
N GLY A 94 -3.15 6.30 -33.22
CA GLY A 94 -1.91 6.93 -32.79
C GLY A 94 -1.14 7.62 -33.91
N ILE A 95 0.13 7.92 -33.64
CA ILE A 95 1.06 8.55 -34.56
C ILE A 95 2.35 7.73 -34.70
N ALA A 96 2.87 7.65 -35.91
CA ALA A 96 4.13 7.02 -36.23
C ALA A 96 5.13 8.06 -36.77
N LEU A 97 6.33 8.05 -36.19
CA LEU A 97 7.43 8.92 -36.57
C LEU A 97 8.58 8.07 -37.10
N THR A 98 8.92 8.24 -38.38
CA THR A 98 10.08 7.58 -38.99
C THR A 98 11.20 8.61 -39.16
N PRO A 99 12.29 8.54 -38.40
CA PRO A 99 13.41 9.47 -38.55
C PRO A 99 14.13 9.23 -39.89
N ILE A 100 14.58 10.31 -40.51
CA ILE A 100 15.34 10.29 -41.77
C ILE A 100 16.74 10.83 -41.49
N PHE A 101 17.75 10.00 -41.76
CA PHE A 101 19.16 10.37 -41.73
C PHE A 101 19.69 10.47 -43.16
N SER A 102 20.86 11.08 -43.36
CA SER A 102 21.54 11.15 -44.66
C SER A 102 21.73 9.78 -45.34
N GLU A 103 21.88 8.73 -44.55
CA GLU A 103 22.20 7.37 -44.99
C GLU A 103 20.95 6.50 -45.20
N GLY A 104 19.78 6.99 -44.79
CA GLY A 104 18.52 6.26 -44.89
C GLY A 104 17.54 6.49 -43.74
N LYS A 105 16.44 5.74 -43.77
CA LYS A 105 15.39 5.80 -42.75
C LYS A 105 15.79 5.00 -41.52
N GLY A 106 15.57 5.55 -40.33
CA GLY A 106 15.72 4.81 -39.07
C GLY A 106 14.46 4.04 -38.69
N LYS A 107 14.49 3.40 -37.51
CA LYS A 107 13.34 2.64 -37.00
C LYS A 107 12.17 3.55 -36.63
N VAL A 108 10.95 3.12 -36.98
CA VAL A 108 9.70 3.82 -36.66
C VAL A 108 9.49 3.88 -35.14
N ILE A 109 9.11 5.05 -34.63
CA ILE A 109 8.65 5.27 -33.25
C ILE A 109 7.12 5.43 -33.28
N LEU A 110 6.40 4.65 -32.49
CA LEU A 110 4.93 4.66 -32.42
C LEU A 110 4.44 5.24 -31.09
N HIS A 111 3.33 5.97 -31.14
CA HIS A 111 2.57 6.40 -29.98
C HIS A 111 1.07 6.15 -30.21
N HIS A 112 0.52 5.13 -29.56
CA HIS A 112 -0.89 4.75 -29.66
C HIS A 112 -1.73 5.34 -28.52
N LEU A 113 -2.89 5.91 -28.87
CA LEU A 113 -4.03 6.09 -27.97
C LEU A 113 -4.98 4.93 -28.27
N GLY A 114 -5.15 3.99 -27.35
CA GLY A 114 -5.82 2.72 -27.64
C GLY A 114 -7.33 2.85 -27.83
N THR A 115 -7.86 2.32 -28.95
CA THR A 115 -9.19 1.68 -29.05
C THR A 115 -9.18 0.55 -30.11
N THR A 116 -10.00 -0.48 -29.91
CA THR A 116 -9.95 -1.82 -30.56
C THR A 116 -10.86 -2.01 -31.80
N THR A 117 -10.26 -2.44 -32.94
CA THR A 117 -10.64 -3.38 -34.06
C THR A 117 -12.00 -3.32 -34.81
N PRO A 118 -12.14 -3.76 -36.12
CA PRO A 118 -11.88 -5.14 -36.61
C PRO A 118 -11.23 -5.34 -38.03
N ALA A 119 -10.37 -6.37 -38.10
CA ALA A 119 -10.00 -7.33 -39.17
C ALA A 119 -10.01 -6.99 -40.69
N ASN A 120 -8.87 -7.23 -41.37
CA ASN A 120 -8.79 -8.25 -42.46
C ASN A 120 -7.35 -8.70 -42.81
N LYS A 121 -7.26 -9.96 -43.25
CA LYS A 121 -6.08 -10.86 -43.38
C LYS A 121 -5.10 -10.52 -44.52
N SER A 122 -3.79 -10.79 -44.30
CA SER A 122 -3.01 -11.76 -45.11
C SER A 122 -1.61 -12.04 -44.54
N GLN A 123 -1.22 -13.33 -44.63
CA GLN A 123 0.05 -14.05 -44.35
C GLN A 123 1.35 -13.26 -44.65
N SER A 124 2.54 -13.47 -44.07
CA SER A 124 3.20 -14.67 -43.50
C SER A 124 4.42 -14.30 -42.61
N ASP A 125 4.61 -15.09 -41.55
CA ASP A 125 5.84 -15.57 -40.89
C ASP A 125 6.85 -14.70 -40.11
N GLU A 126 7.01 -15.16 -38.86
CA GLU A 126 8.16 -15.21 -37.93
C GLU A 126 8.48 -14.07 -36.93
N SER A 127 7.86 -14.24 -35.74
CA SER A 127 8.46 -14.15 -34.39
C SER A 127 8.76 -12.78 -33.75
N GLN A 128 7.79 -12.29 -32.96
CA GLN A 128 8.01 -11.73 -31.61
C GLN A 128 6.66 -11.67 -30.86
N GLN A 129 6.51 -12.49 -29.82
CA GLN A 129 5.26 -12.65 -29.05
C GLN A 129 4.93 -11.40 -28.23
N GLN A 130 3.86 -10.71 -28.63
CA GLN A 130 3.04 -9.84 -27.80
C GLN A 130 2.07 -10.74 -27.01
N ARG A 131 2.15 -10.77 -25.67
CA ARG A 131 1.15 -11.45 -24.82
C ARG A 131 0.04 -10.47 -24.46
N SER A 132 -1.12 -10.62 -25.10
CA SER A 132 -2.40 -10.21 -24.52
C SER A 132 -2.87 -11.32 -23.57
N LEU A 133 -3.01 -11.02 -22.29
CA LEU A 133 -3.60 -11.92 -21.30
C LEU A 133 -5.08 -11.60 -21.17
N SER A 134 -5.92 -12.40 -21.84
CA SER A 134 -7.30 -12.63 -21.43
C SER A 134 -7.29 -13.60 -20.25
N LEU A 135 -7.86 -13.17 -19.12
CA LEU A 135 -8.28 -13.93 -17.94
C LEU A 135 -7.45 -15.18 -17.64
N LEU A 136 -6.56 -15.07 -16.65
CA LEU A 136 -5.96 -16.23 -15.99
C LEU A 136 -7.09 -17.18 -15.52
N PRO A 137 -7.04 -18.48 -15.87
CA PRO A 137 -7.92 -19.47 -15.28
C PRO A 137 -7.60 -19.62 -13.78
N ASP A 138 -8.64 -19.84 -12.97
CA ASP A 138 -8.63 -20.02 -11.52
C ASP A 138 -7.48 -20.89 -10.98
N LYS A 139 -6.32 -20.26 -10.82
CA LYS A 139 -5.19 -20.69 -10.02
C LYS A 139 -4.75 -19.48 -9.23
N ILE A 140 -5.35 -19.31 -8.05
CA ILE A 140 -4.73 -18.99 -6.76
C ILE A 140 -5.90 -19.03 -5.76
N SER A 141 -6.20 -20.24 -5.28
CA SER A 141 -6.73 -20.40 -3.92
C SER A 141 -5.60 -21.03 -3.12
N GLN A 142 -4.59 -20.22 -2.83
CA GLN A 142 -3.50 -20.57 -1.93
C GLN A 142 -3.29 -19.37 -0.99
N THR A 143 -3.61 -19.60 0.28
CA THR A 143 -3.06 -19.02 1.52
C THR A 143 -2.12 -17.82 1.31
N THR A 144 -2.56 -16.64 1.71
CA THR A 144 -1.84 -15.38 1.51
C THR A 144 -0.68 -15.23 2.48
N ASN A 145 0.48 -15.77 2.13
CA ASN A 145 1.74 -15.29 2.70
C ASN A 145 1.91 -13.82 2.28
N THR A 146 1.96 -12.89 3.25
CA THR A 146 2.36 -11.51 2.96
C THR A 146 3.87 -11.48 2.74
N LEU A 147 4.28 -11.35 1.48
CA LEU A 147 5.66 -11.27 1.05
C LEU A 147 6.30 -9.94 1.44
N ARG A 148 7.62 -9.98 1.65
CA ARG A 148 8.45 -8.79 1.85
C ARG A 148 8.52 -7.99 0.55
N SER A 149 7.62 -7.03 0.40
CA SER A 149 7.64 -6.04 -0.67
C SER A 149 7.80 -4.63 -0.12
N VAL A 150 8.51 -3.79 -0.85
CA VAL A 150 8.66 -2.36 -0.59
C VAL A 150 8.12 -1.61 -1.79
N GLY A 151 7.39 -0.54 -1.56
CA GLY A 151 6.84 0.28 -2.62
C GLY A 151 6.46 1.67 -2.13
N ASN A 152 6.26 2.57 -3.08
CA ASN A 152 5.70 3.89 -2.82
C ASN A 152 4.44 4.07 -3.68
N PHE A 153 3.38 4.56 -3.05
CA PHE A 153 2.15 4.93 -3.73
C PHE A 153 2.22 6.43 -4.10
N ASP A 154 2.71 6.74 -5.30
CA ASP A 154 3.02 8.10 -5.75
C ASP A 154 1.78 8.98 -5.93
N GLN A 155 0.68 8.48 -6.51
CA GLN A 155 -0.53 9.27 -6.77
C GLN A 155 -1.80 8.43 -6.69
N ALA A 156 -2.89 9.03 -6.21
CA ALA A 156 -4.26 8.51 -6.30
C ALA A 156 -5.20 9.66 -6.70
N ILE A 157 -5.43 9.81 -8.01
CA ILE A 157 -6.04 11.01 -8.60
C ILE A 157 -7.26 10.67 -9.45
N ILE A 158 -8.41 11.29 -9.18
CA ILE A 158 -9.57 11.22 -10.08
C ILE A 158 -9.45 12.28 -11.17
N GLN A 159 -9.44 11.90 -12.45
CA GLN A 159 -9.47 12.82 -13.58
C GLN A 159 -10.27 12.21 -14.73
N ASN A 160 -11.16 12.99 -15.36
CA ASN A 160 -11.96 12.55 -16.52
C ASN A 160 -12.73 11.24 -16.27
N GLN A 161 -13.43 11.12 -15.15
CA GLN A 161 -14.17 9.89 -14.77
C GLN A 161 -13.28 8.64 -14.65
N GLN A 162 -12.00 8.84 -14.32
CA GLN A 162 -11.05 7.76 -14.05
C GLN A 162 -10.27 8.06 -12.77
N LEU A 163 -10.21 7.10 -11.84
CA LEU A 163 -9.26 7.12 -10.74
C LEU A 163 -7.93 6.52 -11.22
N ARG A 164 -6.89 7.34 -11.26
CA ARG A 164 -5.53 7.00 -11.68
C ARG A 164 -4.66 6.82 -10.45
N LEU A 165 -4.14 5.61 -10.29
CA LEU A 165 -3.20 5.24 -9.25
C LEU A 165 -1.83 5.07 -9.90
N SER A 166 -0.76 5.57 -9.28
CA SER A 166 0.60 5.34 -9.75
C SER A 166 1.57 5.21 -8.60
N GLY A 167 2.66 4.49 -8.84
CA GLY A 167 3.66 4.21 -7.82
C GLY A 167 4.75 3.29 -8.33
N TRP A 168 5.54 2.76 -7.41
CA TRP A 168 6.43 1.64 -7.67
C TRP A 168 6.34 0.63 -6.53
N VAL A 169 6.56 -0.64 -6.85
CA VAL A 169 6.58 -1.71 -5.86
C VAL A 169 7.49 -2.83 -6.33
N ALA A 170 8.31 -3.36 -5.43
CA ALA A 170 9.23 -4.45 -5.71
C ALA A 170 9.36 -5.37 -4.50
N SER A 171 9.74 -6.62 -4.75
CA SER A 171 9.91 -7.65 -3.71
C SER A 171 11.37 -8.05 -3.55
N LEU A 172 11.66 -8.70 -2.43
CA LEU A 172 12.93 -9.39 -2.23
C LEU A 172 12.72 -10.89 -2.50
N ASN A 173 13.18 -11.38 -3.65
CA ASN A 173 13.10 -12.79 -4.08
C ASN A 173 11.68 -13.31 -4.39
N SER A 174 10.74 -12.45 -4.82
CA SER A 174 9.39 -12.88 -5.24
C SER A 174 9.04 -12.45 -6.66
N GLY A 175 10.03 -12.02 -7.44
CA GLY A 175 9.87 -11.63 -8.83
C GLY A 175 9.07 -10.33 -9.02
N PRO A 176 8.66 -10.04 -10.27
CA PRO A 176 7.90 -8.83 -10.58
C PRO A 176 6.48 -8.91 -10.01
N VAL A 177 5.90 -7.74 -9.74
CA VAL A 177 4.46 -7.64 -9.47
C VAL A 177 3.67 -8.14 -10.70
N GLU A 178 2.62 -8.91 -10.46
CA GLU A 178 1.76 -9.53 -11.48
C GLU A 178 0.36 -8.91 -11.55
N GLY A 179 -0.04 -8.22 -10.47
CA GLY A 179 -1.33 -7.53 -10.39
C GLY A 179 -1.53 -6.84 -9.05
N PHE A 180 -2.76 -6.40 -8.81
CA PHE A 180 -3.17 -5.75 -7.57
C PHE A 180 -4.54 -6.23 -7.12
N GLU A 181 -4.75 -6.32 -5.82
CA GLU A 181 -6.10 -6.19 -5.23
C GLU A 181 -6.29 -4.76 -4.78
N ILE A 182 -7.47 -4.21 -5.06
CA ILE A 182 -7.76 -2.80 -4.80
C ILE A 182 -9.03 -2.71 -3.98
N SER A 183 -9.00 -1.89 -2.93
CA SER A 183 -10.21 -1.50 -2.24
C SER A 183 -10.25 0.01 -2.03
N ILE A 184 -11.46 0.58 -2.10
CA ILE A 184 -11.70 2.00 -1.81
C ILE A 184 -12.75 2.06 -0.71
N ALA A 185 -12.43 2.75 0.39
CA ALA A 185 -13.29 2.78 1.58
C ALA A 185 -13.72 1.38 2.06
N GLY A 186 -12.83 0.39 1.94
CA GLY A 186 -13.09 -1.01 2.30
C GLY A 186 -13.91 -1.80 1.27
N GLN A 187 -14.37 -1.19 0.18
CA GLN A 187 -15.08 -1.88 -0.91
C GLN A 187 -14.09 -2.38 -1.95
N ALA A 188 -14.14 -3.67 -2.28
CA ALA A 188 -13.30 -4.26 -3.32
C ALA A 188 -13.66 -3.69 -4.70
N ILE A 189 -12.64 -3.31 -5.47
CA ILE A 189 -12.76 -2.83 -6.84
C ILE A 189 -12.36 -3.96 -7.77
N THR A 190 -13.30 -4.41 -8.60
CA THR A 190 -13.12 -5.54 -9.52
C THR A 190 -12.87 -5.10 -10.97
N GLU A 191 -13.18 -3.86 -11.32
CA GLU A 191 -13.05 -3.32 -12.66
C GLU A 191 -11.95 -2.25 -12.71
N PHE A 192 -10.80 -2.60 -13.27
CA PHE A 192 -9.68 -1.68 -13.45
C PHE A 192 -8.69 -2.21 -14.49
N GLU A 193 -7.92 -1.30 -15.07
CA GLU A 193 -6.79 -1.60 -15.94
C GLU A 193 -5.50 -1.26 -15.23
N TYR A 194 -4.42 -2.00 -15.52
CA TYR A 194 -3.12 -1.69 -14.95
C TYR A 194 -1.98 -1.91 -15.96
N SER A 195 -0.90 -1.15 -15.76
CA SER A 195 0.37 -1.29 -16.44
C SER A 195 1.45 -1.57 -15.40
N LEU A 196 2.12 -2.71 -15.51
CA LEU A 196 3.25 -3.12 -14.67
C LEU A 196 4.54 -3.06 -15.48
N GLY A 197 5.68 -3.22 -14.83
CA GLY A 197 6.95 -3.29 -15.56
C GLY A 197 7.43 -1.94 -16.08
N LEU A 198 6.91 -0.82 -15.55
CA LEU A 198 7.27 0.51 -16.04
C LEU A 198 8.70 0.87 -15.58
N PRO A 199 9.51 1.54 -16.42
CA PRO A 199 10.92 1.81 -16.10
C PRO A 199 11.11 2.59 -14.80
N SER A 200 12.01 2.08 -13.96
CA SER A 200 12.35 2.67 -12.67
C SER A 200 13.87 2.61 -12.41
N PRO A 201 14.69 3.25 -13.26
CA PRO A 201 16.15 3.23 -13.11
C PRO A 201 16.62 3.86 -11.79
N ASP A 202 15.85 4.82 -11.27
CA ASP A 202 16.03 5.41 -9.95
C ASP A 202 15.77 4.41 -8.82
N VAL A 203 14.73 3.57 -8.96
CA VAL A 203 14.44 2.47 -8.03
C VAL A 203 15.54 1.41 -8.11
N LYS A 204 16.01 0.99 -9.30
CA LYS A 204 17.14 0.05 -9.42
C LYS A 204 18.43 0.58 -8.83
N LYS A 205 18.73 1.85 -9.09
CA LYS A 205 19.93 2.52 -8.57
C LYS A 205 19.93 2.50 -7.05
N ALA A 206 18.77 2.70 -6.45
CA ALA A 206 18.65 2.76 -5.00
C ALA A 206 18.37 1.39 -4.34
N PHE A 207 17.84 0.42 -5.10
CA PHE A 207 17.58 -0.95 -4.70
C PHE A 207 18.11 -1.98 -5.70
N PRO A 208 19.43 -2.12 -5.83
CA PRO A 208 20.01 -3.04 -6.81
C PRO A 208 19.66 -4.52 -6.54
N LYS A 209 19.31 -4.85 -5.29
CA LYS A 209 19.01 -6.20 -4.80
C LYS A 209 17.53 -6.58 -4.85
N LEU A 210 16.62 -5.63 -5.08
CA LEU A 210 15.21 -5.97 -5.25
C LEU A 210 14.99 -6.53 -6.66
N ASP A 211 14.11 -7.52 -6.75
CA ASP A 211 13.76 -8.13 -8.02
C ASP A 211 13.09 -7.08 -8.91
N ASN A 212 13.49 -7.05 -10.18
CA ASN A 212 12.89 -6.19 -11.19
C ASN A 212 12.86 -4.70 -10.82
N ALA A 213 13.76 -4.24 -9.94
CA ALA A 213 13.80 -2.85 -9.48
C ALA A 213 14.03 -1.83 -10.61
N GLU A 214 14.50 -2.26 -11.78
CA GLU A 214 14.62 -1.45 -13.00
C GLU A 214 13.31 -1.23 -13.74
N VAL A 215 12.26 -1.98 -13.39
CA VAL A 215 10.93 -1.96 -14.01
C VAL A 215 9.80 -2.08 -12.94
N ALA A 216 10.02 -1.54 -11.75
CA ALA A 216 9.14 -1.67 -10.59
C ALA A 216 7.97 -0.69 -10.58
N ARG A 217 7.88 0.26 -11.54
CA ARG A 217 6.76 1.22 -11.57
C ARG A 217 5.48 0.57 -12.07
N PHE A 218 4.36 1.08 -11.57
CA PHE A 218 3.03 0.69 -11.98
C PHE A 218 2.12 1.90 -12.21
N GLN A 219 1.07 1.66 -12.98
CA GLN A 219 -0.07 2.55 -13.12
C GLN A 219 -1.35 1.71 -13.08
N VAL A 220 -2.38 2.17 -12.37
CA VAL A 220 -3.73 1.59 -12.40
C VAL A 220 -4.72 2.67 -12.81
N ILE A 221 -5.71 2.30 -13.61
CA ILE A 221 -6.81 3.15 -14.06
C ILE A 221 -8.11 2.44 -13.71
N ILE A 222 -8.90 3.05 -12.85
CA ILE A 222 -10.22 2.55 -12.44
C ILE A 222 -11.26 3.48 -13.09
N PRO A 223 -12.11 2.98 -14.00
CA PRO A 223 -13.24 3.77 -14.50
C PRO A 223 -14.23 4.02 -13.36
N ILE A 224 -14.69 5.26 -13.21
CA ILE A 224 -15.61 5.64 -12.13
C ILE A 224 -16.72 6.54 -12.67
N SER A 225 -17.96 6.26 -12.24
CA SER A 225 -19.12 7.09 -12.54
C SER A 225 -19.19 8.36 -11.70
N GLN A 226 -20.00 9.34 -12.09
CA GLN A 226 -20.17 10.59 -11.34
C GLN A 226 -20.58 10.38 -9.86
N PRO A 227 -21.51 9.47 -9.51
CA PRO A 227 -21.82 9.17 -8.11
C PRO A 227 -20.64 8.52 -7.35
N GLN A 228 -19.86 7.68 -8.03
CA GLN A 228 -18.65 7.09 -7.43
C GLN A 228 -17.56 8.12 -7.19
N ILE A 229 -17.46 9.18 -8.00
CA ILE A 229 -16.53 10.28 -7.74
C ILE A 229 -16.85 10.93 -6.40
N GLU A 230 -18.12 11.25 -6.13
CA GLU A 230 -18.54 11.86 -4.86
C GLU A 230 -18.36 10.91 -3.67
N GLN A 231 -18.56 9.60 -3.90
CA GLN A 231 -18.33 8.58 -2.89
C GLN A 231 -16.83 8.40 -2.57
N PHE A 232 -15.97 8.43 -3.58
CA PHE A 232 -14.55 8.11 -3.46
C PHE A 232 -13.68 9.33 -3.14
N ASP A 233 -14.20 10.54 -3.30
CA ASP A 233 -13.52 11.75 -2.86
C ASP A 233 -13.22 11.68 -1.35
N ASP A 234 -12.02 12.10 -0.95
CA ASP A 234 -11.46 11.97 0.40
C ASP A 234 -11.45 10.53 0.99
N SER A 235 -11.65 9.49 0.18
CA SER A 235 -11.61 8.11 0.64
C SER A 235 -10.21 7.52 0.57
N VAL A 236 -9.93 6.56 1.45
CA VAL A 236 -8.69 5.78 1.43
C VAL A 236 -8.79 4.69 0.36
N VAL A 237 -7.87 4.69 -0.59
CA VAL A 237 -7.60 3.57 -1.49
C VAL A 237 -6.48 2.71 -0.92
N ALA A 238 -6.71 1.41 -0.85
CA ALA A 238 -5.72 0.41 -0.49
C ALA A 238 -5.39 -0.45 -1.72
N LEU A 239 -4.10 -0.65 -1.94
CA LEU A 239 -3.52 -1.37 -3.07
C LEU A 239 -2.62 -2.49 -2.52
N THR A 240 -3.03 -3.73 -2.72
CA THR A 240 -2.25 -4.91 -2.32
C THR A 240 -1.56 -5.48 -3.55
N PRO A 241 -0.23 -5.36 -3.67
CA PRO A 241 0.51 -5.94 -4.80
C PRO A 241 0.43 -7.47 -4.77
N LEU A 242 0.28 -8.09 -5.94
CA LEU A 242 0.30 -9.54 -6.11
C LEU A 242 1.61 -9.95 -6.77
N PHE A 243 2.34 -10.89 -6.18
CA PHE A 243 3.56 -11.48 -6.72
C PHE A 243 3.34 -12.98 -6.95
N ASN A 244 4.30 -13.63 -7.64
CA ASN A 244 4.27 -15.08 -7.89
C ASN A 244 4.07 -15.92 -6.62
N ASP A 245 4.70 -15.50 -5.51
CA ASP A 245 4.75 -16.27 -4.27
C ASP A 245 3.72 -15.83 -3.21
N GLY A 246 2.82 -14.88 -3.53
CA GLY A 246 1.84 -14.34 -2.58
C GLY A 246 1.55 -12.85 -2.70
N LYS A 247 0.85 -12.31 -1.70
CA LYS A 247 0.49 -10.87 -1.63
C LYS A 247 1.64 -10.09 -1.03
N GLY A 248 1.98 -8.91 -1.52
CA GLY A 248 2.91 -8.03 -0.82
C GLY A 248 2.21 -7.13 0.20
N VAL A 249 3.01 -6.28 0.84
CA VAL A 249 2.56 -5.29 1.83
C VAL A 249 1.57 -4.32 1.20
N VAL A 250 0.41 -4.15 1.85
CA VAL A 250 -0.63 -3.21 1.42
C VAL A 250 -0.10 -1.78 1.45
N MET A 251 -0.30 -1.06 0.35
CA MET A 251 0.00 0.36 0.22
C MET A 251 -1.31 1.14 0.22
N VAL A 252 -1.47 2.18 1.05
CA VAL A 252 -2.69 2.99 1.07
C VAL A 252 -2.44 4.46 0.73
N LYS A 253 -3.45 5.15 0.20
CA LYS A 253 -3.40 6.57 -0.13
C LYS A 253 -4.80 7.20 -0.08
N VAL A 254 -4.89 8.50 0.21
CA VAL A 254 -6.14 9.25 0.11
C VAL A 254 -6.36 9.70 -1.34
N ILE A 255 -7.54 9.42 -1.88
CA ILE A 255 -7.93 9.82 -3.24
C ILE A 255 -8.13 11.33 -3.30
N SER A 256 -7.69 11.96 -4.40
CA SER A 256 -7.89 13.39 -4.66
C SER A 256 -8.47 13.61 -6.06
N VAL A 257 -9.44 14.51 -6.24
CA VAL A 257 -10.00 14.85 -7.56
C VAL A 257 -9.19 15.95 -8.26
N VAL A 258 -8.89 15.75 -9.55
CA VAL A 258 -8.20 16.68 -10.47
C VAL A 258 -9.18 17.12 -11.57
N GLY A 259 -9.49 18.41 -11.59
CA GLY A 259 -10.33 19.06 -12.61
C GLY A 259 -11.70 19.53 -12.09
N GLY A 260 -12.31 18.82 -11.14
CA GLY A 260 -12.87 19.54 -9.99
C GLY A 260 -11.63 19.99 -9.26
N GLY A 261 -11.39 21.29 -9.08
CA GLY A 261 -10.09 21.71 -8.56
C GLY A 261 -9.68 20.86 -7.35
N ASN A 262 -8.39 20.86 -7.00
CA ASN A 262 -8.12 21.29 -5.62
C ASN A 262 -9.12 22.42 -5.43
N LYS A 263 -10.23 22.27 -4.68
CA LYS A 263 -10.97 23.47 -4.31
C LYS A 263 -9.84 24.31 -3.77
N PRO A 264 -9.40 25.39 -4.46
CA PRO A 264 -8.35 26.20 -3.91
C PRO A 264 -8.94 26.51 -2.57
N VAL A 265 -8.31 26.01 -1.50
CA VAL A 265 -8.87 26.16 -0.17
C VAL A 265 -9.23 27.62 -0.13
N ASN A 266 -10.51 27.98 0.06
CA ASN A 266 -11.02 29.32 -0.21
C ASN A 266 -10.39 30.25 0.82
N HIS A 267 -9.11 30.52 0.61
CA HIS A 267 -8.26 31.30 1.42
C HIS A 267 -7.50 32.22 0.50
N LYS A 268 -7.59 33.50 0.86
CA LYS A 268 -6.87 34.55 0.19
C LYS A 268 -5.81 34.99 1.17
N ILE A 269 -4.58 35.06 0.68
CA ILE A 269 -3.54 35.77 1.42
C ILE A 269 -3.66 37.23 1.03
N VAL A 270 -4.07 38.07 1.98
CA VAL A 270 -4.21 39.53 1.81
C VAL A 270 -3.47 40.18 2.97
N ASP A 271 -2.53 41.08 2.67
CA ASP A 271 -1.78 41.83 3.68
C ASP A 271 -1.20 40.97 4.82
N SER A 272 -0.53 39.87 4.45
CA SER A 272 0.03 38.90 5.40
C SER A 272 -0.98 38.23 6.33
N HIS A 273 -2.26 38.18 5.93
CA HIS A 273 -3.30 37.42 6.60
C HIS A 273 -3.87 36.34 5.68
N VAL A 274 -4.16 35.19 6.25
CA VAL A 274 -4.95 34.12 5.66
C VAL A 274 -6.42 34.39 6.00
N ILE A 275 -7.21 34.72 4.98
CA ILE A 275 -8.67 34.77 5.12
C ILE A 275 -9.19 33.36 4.94
N LEU A 276 -9.76 32.72 5.96
CA LEU A 276 -10.34 31.38 5.85
C LEU A 276 -11.70 31.40 5.14
N SER A 277 -12.23 30.22 4.81
CA SER A 277 -13.50 30.08 4.09
C SER A 277 -14.72 30.55 4.89
N ASP A 278 -14.61 30.60 6.22
CA ASP A 278 -15.62 31.16 7.12
C ASP A 278 -15.49 32.69 7.30
N GLY A 279 -14.55 33.32 6.59
CA GLY A 279 -14.27 34.75 6.64
C GLY A 279 -13.34 35.18 7.78
N LYS A 280 -12.87 34.26 8.64
CA LYS A 280 -11.91 34.60 9.69
C LYS A 280 -10.58 35.03 9.07
N SER A 281 -10.03 36.13 9.56
CA SER A 281 -8.71 36.62 9.18
C SER A 281 -7.69 36.17 10.23
N ILE A 282 -6.69 35.40 9.83
CA ILE A 282 -5.61 34.94 10.69
C ILE A 282 -4.28 35.46 10.13
N PRO A 283 -3.44 36.13 10.92
CA PRO A 283 -2.14 36.56 10.43
C PRO A 283 -1.29 35.35 10.05
N VAL A 284 -0.43 35.51 9.05
CA VAL A 284 0.52 34.49 8.62
C VAL A 284 1.62 34.33 9.68
N PRO A 285 1.99 33.10 10.07
CA PRO A 285 3.12 32.90 10.97
C PRO A 285 4.43 33.46 10.39
N PRO A 286 5.31 34.07 11.22
CA PRO A 286 6.65 34.46 10.83
C PRO A 286 7.43 33.36 10.11
N THR A 287 8.19 33.72 9.08
CA THR A 287 8.98 32.77 8.27
C THR A 287 9.86 31.82 9.09
N PRO A 288 10.56 32.23 10.17
CA PRO A 288 11.33 31.30 10.99
C PRO A 288 10.46 30.17 11.57
N LEU A 289 9.26 30.49 12.08
CA LEU A 289 8.31 29.51 12.59
C LEU A 289 7.82 28.57 11.48
N VAL A 290 7.50 29.11 10.31
CA VAL A 290 7.11 28.33 9.13
C VAL A 290 8.22 27.34 8.76
N VAL A 291 9.48 27.77 8.73
CA VAL A 291 10.63 26.91 8.39
C VAL A 291 10.83 25.81 9.44
N ARG A 292 10.65 26.08 10.74
CA ARG A 292 10.76 25.05 11.78
C ARG A 292 9.70 23.96 11.63
N VAL A 293 8.45 24.34 11.34
CA VAL A 293 7.35 23.37 11.23
C VAL A 293 7.32 22.67 9.86
N HIS A 294 7.64 23.38 8.79
CA HIS A 294 7.45 22.91 7.40
C HIS A 294 8.74 22.52 6.67
N GLY A 295 9.89 23.02 7.10
CA GLY A 295 11.18 22.80 6.43
C GLY A 295 11.43 23.69 5.21
N ASP A 296 10.44 24.49 4.78
CA ASP A 296 10.51 25.50 3.72
C ASP A 296 9.95 26.84 4.23
N SER A 297 10.45 27.95 3.67
CA SER A 297 9.99 29.31 3.92
C SER A 297 8.68 29.70 3.23
N LYS A 298 8.21 28.90 2.26
CA LYS A 298 7.01 29.21 1.46
C LYS A 298 5.73 28.99 2.27
N ILE A 299 5.05 30.08 2.59
CA ILE A 299 3.76 30.04 3.29
C ILE A 299 2.68 29.22 2.55
N SER A 300 2.65 29.27 1.22
CA SER A 300 1.69 28.49 0.43
C SER A 300 1.87 26.98 0.63
N GLY A 301 3.12 26.50 0.72
CA GLY A 301 3.42 25.11 1.01
C GLY A 301 3.01 24.70 2.43
N PHE A 302 3.23 25.59 3.40
CA PHE A 302 2.80 25.39 4.79
C PHE A 302 1.28 25.24 4.90
N LEU A 303 0.53 26.16 4.27
CA LEU A 303 -0.94 26.16 4.27
C LEU A 303 -1.49 24.93 3.55
N GLN A 304 -0.96 24.62 2.37
CA GLN A 304 -1.36 23.44 1.61
C GLN A 304 -1.11 22.15 2.40
N ALA A 305 0.07 22.00 3.01
CA ALA A 305 0.38 20.82 3.81
C ALA A 305 -0.55 20.69 5.04
N GLY A 306 -0.86 21.80 5.70
CA GLY A 306 -1.82 21.79 6.82
C GLY A 306 -3.21 21.32 6.40
N TRP A 307 -3.70 21.80 5.26
CA TRP A 307 -5.00 21.43 4.74
C TRP A 307 -5.05 19.96 4.33
N GLU A 308 -4.01 19.48 3.63
CA GLU A 308 -3.87 18.06 3.25
C GLU A 308 -3.90 17.15 4.48
N ILE A 309 -3.17 17.51 5.56
CA ILE A 309 -3.16 16.73 6.80
C ILE A 309 -4.53 16.75 7.48
N SER A 310 -5.20 17.90 7.54
CA SER A 310 -6.55 18.02 8.11
C SER A 310 -7.56 17.16 7.36
N ARG A 311 -7.50 17.15 6.02
CA ARG A 311 -8.31 16.29 5.16
C ARG A 311 -8.00 14.80 5.40
N ASP A 312 -6.72 14.43 5.46
CA ASP A 312 -6.33 13.04 5.69
C ASP A 312 -6.78 12.56 7.09
N LEU A 313 -6.67 13.40 8.13
CA LEU A 313 -7.21 13.13 9.46
C LEU A 313 -8.73 12.89 9.45
N LYS A 314 -9.49 13.68 8.70
CA LYS A 314 -10.92 13.46 8.51
C LYS A 314 -11.20 12.10 7.86
N ALA A 315 -10.45 11.73 6.83
CA ALA A 315 -10.58 10.44 6.16
C ALA A 315 -10.27 9.27 7.11
N VAL A 316 -9.25 9.42 7.96
CA VAL A 316 -8.85 8.45 8.99
C VAL A 316 -9.97 8.26 10.02
N LEU A 317 -10.56 9.34 10.53
CA LEU A 317 -11.69 9.26 11.47
C LEU A 317 -12.92 8.59 10.83
N LYS A 318 -13.22 8.94 9.59
CA LYS A 318 -14.35 8.35 8.85
C LYS A 318 -14.20 6.83 8.70
N LYS A 319 -12.96 6.31 8.57
CA LYS A 319 -12.69 4.86 8.49
C LYS A 319 -13.18 4.10 9.73
N ILE A 320 -13.13 4.73 10.90
CA ILE A 320 -13.63 4.14 12.15
C ILE A 320 -15.08 4.57 12.48
N GLY A 321 -15.79 5.11 11.49
CA GLY A 321 -17.17 5.57 11.63
C GLY A 321 -17.31 6.80 12.52
N LYS A 322 -16.28 7.66 12.57
CA LYS A 322 -16.26 8.90 13.35
C LYS A 322 -16.15 10.13 12.47
N GLU A 323 -16.78 11.22 12.87
CA GLU A 323 -16.65 12.54 12.27
C GLU A 323 -15.99 13.51 13.27
N PHE A 324 -15.21 14.47 12.76
CA PHE A 324 -14.50 15.42 13.62
C PHE A 324 -15.43 16.21 14.57
N SER A 325 -16.66 16.49 14.13
CA SER A 325 -17.66 17.21 14.90
C SER A 325 -18.25 16.44 16.09
N GLU A 326 -18.01 15.13 16.18
CA GLU A 326 -18.47 14.30 17.31
C GLU A 326 -17.56 14.42 18.55
N PHE A 327 -16.42 15.09 18.42
CA PHE A 327 -15.44 15.28 19.48
C PHE A 327 -15.64 16.64 20.15
N ASP A 328 -15.83 16.66 21.47
CA ASP A 328 -16.03 17.89 22.25
C ASP A 328 -14.70 18.61 22.54
N SER A 329 -13.59 17.87 22.64
CA SER A 329 -12.31 18.34 23.18
C SER A 329 -11.11 17.69 22.50
N VAL A 330 -10.51 18.42 21.55
CA VAL A 330 -9.45 17.90 20.68
C VAL A 330 -8.10 18.55 21.00
N LEU A 331 -7.05 17.74 21.14
CA LEU A 331 -5.67 18.20 21.32
C LEU A 331 -4.81 17.94 20.07
N ASP A 332 -4.22 19.02 19.54
CA ASP A 332 -3.10 18.99 18.60
C ASP A 332 -1.78 18.98 19.40
N PHE A 333 -1.14 17.82 19.52
CA PHE A 333 0.11 17.69 20.26
C PHE A 333 1.30 17.70 19.29
N GLY A 334 2.21 18.66 19.50
CA GLY A 334 3.22 19.07 18.52
C GLY A 334 2.67 20.07 17.50
N CYS A 335 1.83 21.01 17.94
CA CYS A 335 1.05 21.86 17.03
C CYS A 335 1.89 22.90 16.25
N GLY A 336 3.12 23.17 16.68
CA GLY A 336 3.97 24.24 16.19
C GLY A 336 3.24 25.59 16.16
N CYS A 337 3.40 26.33 15.06
CA CYS A 337 2.67 27.58 14.80
C CYS A 337 1.28 27.34 14.15
N GLY A 338 0.63 26.22 14.47
CA GLY A 338 -0.78 25.97 14.15
C GLY A 338 -1.06 25.47 12.73
N ARG A 339 -0.10 24.80 12.08
CA ARG A 339 -0.23 24.37 10.67
C ARG A 339 -1.51 23.58 10.38
N VAL A 340 -1.85 22.65 11.27
CA VAL A 340 -3.00 21.73 11.09
C VAL A 340 -4.23 22.25 11.82
N ILE A 341 -4.10 22.69 13.08
CA ILE A 341 -5.23 23.16 13.91
C ILE A 341 -6.03 24.31 13.27
N ILE A 342 -5.39 25.17 12.46
CA ILE A 342 -6.09 26.23 11.70
C ILE A 342 -7.18 25.64 10.80
N TRP A 343 -6.89 24.54 10.12
CA TRP A 343 -7.85 23.88 9.23
C TRP A 343 -8.87 23.05 9.99
N ASN A 344 -8.46 22.38 11.06
CA ASN A 344 -9.37 21.64 11.92
C ASN A 344 -10.40 22.56 12.60
N SER A 345 -10.09 23.84 12.83
CA SER A 345 -11.04 24.84 13.33
C SER A 345 -12.23 25.11 12.42
N LEU A 346 -12.15 24.71 11.15
CA LEU A 346 -13.23 24.85 10.18
C LEU A 346 -14.13 23.61 10.13
N LEU A 347 -13.75 22.50 10.78
CA LEU A 347 -14.49 21.24 10.73
C LEU A 347 -15.66 21.23 11.72
N SER A 348 -15.56 21.98 12.83
CA SER A 348 -16.59 22.04 13.86
C SER A 348 -16.50 23.35 14.65
N ASN A 349 -17.64 23.99 14.87
CA ASN A 349 -17.75 25.18 15.72
C ASN A 349 -18.05 24.84 17.20
N SER A 350 -18.45 23.61 17.50
CA SER A 350 -18.78 23.14 18.86
C SER A 350 -17.59 22.51 19.58
N THR A 351 -16.56 22.10 18.83
CA THR A 351 -15.38 21.44 19.36
C THR A 351 -14.43 22.44 20.03
N SER A 352 -14.03 22.16 21.27
CA SER A 352 -12.98 22.91 21.96
C SER A 352 -11.61 22.44 21.51
N LEU A 353 -10.83 23.33 20.89
CA LEU A 353 -9.52 23.03 20.36
C LEU A 353 -8.39 23.44 21.30
N TYR A 354 -7.41 22.55 21.43
CA TYR A 354 -6.21 22.73 22.25
C TYR A 354 -4.97 22.43 21.42
N GLY A 355 -3.89 23.17 21.65
CA GLY A 355 -2.59 22.95 21.02
C GLY A 355 -1.48 22.94 22.05
N THR A 356 -0.51 22.05 21.89
CA THR A 356 0.70 22.04 22.71
C THR A 356 1.94 21.81 21.89
N ASP A 357 3.04 22.47 22.25
CA ASP A 357 4.34 22.32 21.59
C ASP A 357 5.47 22.72 22.55
N ILE A 358 6.68 22.24 22.30
CA ILE A 358 7.88 22.57 23.08
C ILE A 358 8.44 23.94 22.66
N ASP A 359 8.15 24.38 21.43
CA ASP A 359 8.58 25.68 20.90
C ASP A 359 7.74 26.82 21.49
N ALA A 360 8.26 27.43 22.57
CA ALA A 360 7.60 28.54 23.25
C ALA A 360 7.35 29.76 22.35
N GLU A 361 8.18 30.01 21.33
CA GLU A 361 7.98 31.11 20.38
C GLU A 361 6.76 30.80 19.48
N ALA A 362 6.64 29.55 19.02
CA ALA A 362 5.48 29.11 18.25
C ALA A 362 4.19 29.17 19.06
N ILE A 363 4.22 28.75 20.33
CA ILE A 363 3.07 28.81 21.23
C ILE A 363 2.68 30.25 21.55
N SER A 364 3.63 31.15 21.82
CA SER A 364 3.33 32.58 22.04
C SER A 364 2.61 33.16 20.82
N TRP A 365 3.10 32.87 19.62
CA TRP A 365 2.45 33.29 18.38
C TRP A 365 1.01 32.73 18.27
N CYS A 366 0.81 31.44 18.55
CA CYS A 366 -0.52 30.85 18.54
C CYS A 366 -1.47 31.49 19.58
N GLN A 367 -1.02 31.72 20.81
CA GLN A 367 -1.80 32.37 21.86
C GLN A 367 -2.22 33.79 21.47
N GLU A 368 -1.33 34.54 20.82
CA GLU A 368 -1.59 35.91 20.35
C GLU A 368 -2.58 35.96 19.19
N ASN A 369 -2.52 35.00 18.26
CA ASN A 369 -3.16 35.12 16.95
C ASN A 369 -4.30 34.14 16.69
N LEU A 370 -4.35 32.98 17.36
CA LEU A 370 -5.32 31.90 17.11
C LEU A 370 -6.35 31.80 18.25
N LYS A 371 -7.25 32.78 18.36
CA LYS A 371 -8.21 32.89 19.48
C LYS A 371 -9.30 31.80 19.54
N PHE A 372 -9.39 30.94 18.53
CA PHE A 372 -10.34 29.83 18.50
C PHE A 372 -9.85 28.60 19.28
N ALA A 373 -8.59 28.57 19.74
CA ALA A 373 -8.01 27.45 20.45
C ALA A 373 -7.19 27.92 21.68
N LYS A 374 -6.95 27.00 22.61
CA LYS A 374 -6.11 27.22 23.80
C LYS A 374 -4.74 26.58 23.58
N PHE A 375 -3.67 27.32 23.79
CA PHE A 375 -2.31 26.84 23.53
C PHE A 375 -1.45 26.84 24.80
N ARG A 376 -0.64 25.80 24.99
CA ARG A 376 0.30 25.67 26.11
C ARG A 376 1.67 25.19 25.64
N VAL A 377 2.72 25.62 26.34
CA VAL A 377 4.07 25.08 26.14
C VAL A 377 4.18 23.77 26.91
N ASN A 378 4.75 22.74 26.31
CA ASN A 378 5.13 21.50 27.02
C ASN A 378 6.65 21.34 27.11
N GLN A 379 7.08 20.26 27.76
CA GLN A 379 8.49 19.89 27.90
C GLN A 379 8.84 18.74 26.94
N ALA A 380 10.13 18.40 26.86
CA ALA A 380 10.58 17.26 26.05
C ALA A 380 10.08 15.90 26.56
N LEU A 381 9.81 15.82 27.88
CA LEU A 381 9.28 14.65 28.57
C LEU A 381 7.99 15.02 29.33
N PRO A 382 7.09 14.05 29.56
CA PRO A 382 5.91 14.25 30.40
C PRO A 382 6.28 14.53 31.88
N PRO A 383 5.34 15.01 32.71
CA PRO A 383 3.92 15.25 32.40
C PRO A 383 3.66 16.61 31.73
N ILE A 384 2.47 16.75 31.15
CA ILE A 384 1.92 18.01 30.66
C ILE A 384 0.80 18.50 31.56
N GLU A 385 0.59 19.82 31.58
CA GLU A 385 -0.38 20.49 32.46
C GLU A 385 -1.82 20.37 31.94
N TYR A 386 -2.27 19.16 31.68
CA TYR A 386 -3.66 18.82 31.37
C TYR A 386 -4.19 17.83 32.40
N GLU A 387 -5.49 17.94 32.67
CA GLU A 387 -6.17 17.07 33.62
C GLU A 387 -6.27 15.63 33.08
N ASP A 388 -6.45 14.67 33.97
CA ASP A 388 -6.77 13.30 33.59
C ASP A 388 -8.07 13.29 32.77
N ASN A 389 -8.16 12.43 31.76
CA ASN A 389 -9.37 12.22 30.96
C ASN A 389 -9.96 13.51 30.37
N GLN A 390 -9.10 14.45 29.95
CA GLN A 390 -9.54 15.75 29.44
C GLN A 390 -10.02 15.69 27.97
N PHE A 391 -9.38 14.89 27.12
CA PHE A 391 -9.58 14.94 25.66
C PHE A 391 -10.29 13.71 25.11
N ASP A 392 -11.21 13.89 24.16
CA ASP A 392 -11.85 12.78 23.43
C ASP A 392 -11.13 12.42 22.13
N LEU A 393 -10.35 13.35 21.57
CA LEU A 393 -9.42 13.09 20.47
C LEU A 393 -8.09 13.79 20.72
N VAL A 394 -7.01 13.03 20.61
CA VAL A 394 -5.64 13.57 20.58
C VAL A 394 -4.98 13.17 19.27
N TYR A 395 -4.35 14.11 18.56
CA TYR A 395 -3.57 13.79 17.37
C TYR A 395 -2.15 14.35 17.45
N LEU A 396 -1.19 13.54 17.01
CA LEU A 396 0.25 13.84 17.04
C LEU A 396 0.84 13.60 15.64
N ILE A 397 0.99 14.67 14.88
CA ILE A 397 1.52 14.61 13.52
C ILE A 397 3.01 14.95 13.51
N SER A 398 3.83 14.00 13.08
CA SER A 398 5.29 14.09 13.01
C SER A 398 5.95 14.45 14.35
N VAL A 399 5.56 13.77 15.43
CA VAL A 399 6.23 13.90 16.74
C VAL A 399 7.05 12.64 17.05
N PHE A 400 6.40 11.47 17.09
CA PHE A 400 7.04 10.19 17.39
C PHE A 400 8.11 9.81 16.36
N THR A 401 8.01 10.38 15.15
CA THR A 401 9.01 10.29 14.08
C THR A 401 10.35 10.96 14.42
N HIS A 402 10.46 11.66 15.55
CA HIS A 402 11.64 12.43 15.93
C HIS A 402 12.21 12.16 17.33
N ILE A 403 11.56 11.30 18.11
CA ILE A 403 11.97 10.96 19.48
C ILE A 403 12.28 9.47 19.61
N ASN A 404 13.17 9.12 20.55
CA ASN A 404 13.59 7.73 20.77
C ASN A 404 12.49 6.88 21.42
N GLU A 405 12.69 5.57 21.48
CA GLU A 405 11.76 4.61 22.09
C GLU A 405 11.38 4.97 23.54
N GLU A 406 12.36 5.28 24.38
CA GLU A 406 12.12 5.60 25.79
C GLU A 406 11.17 6.80 25.95
N MET A 407 11.39 7.86 25.18
CA MET A 407 10.51 9.03 25.15
C MET A 407 9.12 8.67 24.62
N GLN A 408 9.03 7.86 23.55
CA GLN A 408 7.74 7.42 23.01
C GLN A 408 6.91 6.67 24.08
N LEU A 409 7.54 5.76 24.84
CA LEU A 409 6.85 4.98 25.87
C LEU A 409 6.36 5.87 27.02
N GLN A 410 7.17 6.82 27.49
CA GLN A 410 6.73 7.79 28.50
C GLN A 410 5.58 8.65 27.97
N TRP A 411 5.64 9.10 26.72
CA TRP A 411 4.57 9.87 26.10
C TRP A 411 3.30 9.05 25.91
N LEU A 412 3.37 7.76 25.57
CA LEU A 412 2.17 6.91 25.47
C LEU A 412 1.42 6.83 26.81
N GLN A 413 2.13 6.70 27.92
CA GLN A 413 1.52 6.70 29.26
C GLN A 413 0.83 8.03 29.57
N GLU A 414 1.48 9.14 29.24
CA GLU A 414 0.90 10.47 29.46
C GLU A 414 -0.30 10.75 28.54
N LEU A 415 -0.20 10.34 27.27
CA LEU A 415 -1.30 10.43 26.32
C LEU A 415 -2.49 9.59 26.79
N ARG A 416 -2.25 8.42 27.39
CA ARG A 416 -3.28 7.59 27.98
C ARG A 416 -3.93 8.29 29.17
N ARG A 417 -3.16 8.96 30.03
CA ARG A 417 -3.67 9.72 31.19
C ARG A 417 -4.60 10.86 30.78
N ILE A 418 -4.23 11.66 29.79
CA ILE A 418 -5.00 12.87 29.40
C ILE A 418 -6.18 12.56 28.47
N THR A 419 -6.22 11.38 27.87
CA THR A 419 -7.29 10.98 26.95
C THR A 419 -8.41 10.31 27.73
N LYS A 420 -9.66 10.70 27.50
CA LYS A 420 -10.84 10.06 28.10
C LYS A 420 -10.87 8.55 27.82
N PRO A 421 -11.54 7.74 28.66
CA PRO A 421 -11.87 6.36 28.29
C PRO A 421 -12.65 6.34 26.98
N GLU A 422 -12.38 5.36 26.12
CA GLU A 422 -12.86 5.26 24.73
C GLU A 422 -12.43 6.40 23.78
N GLY A 423 -11.65 7.37 24.28
CA GLY A 423 -11.09 8.45 23.48
C GLY A 423 -10.09 7.94 22.45
N ILE A 424 -9.97 8.67 21.34
CA ILE A 424 -9.15 8.29 20.20
C ILE A 424 -7.81 9.03 20.24
N VAL A 425 -6.72 8.28 20.01
CA VAL A 425 -5.39 8.88 19.82
C VAL A 425 -4.87 8.52 18.43
N LEU A 426 -4.47 9.52 17.67
CA LEU A 426 -3.94 9.38 16.31
C LEU A 426 -2.47 9.76 16.31
N ILE A 427 -1.59 8.79 16.04
CA ILE A 427 -0.13 9.01 16.09
C ILE A 427 0.47 8.65 14.75
N THR A 428 1.24 9.57 14.17
CA THR A 428 2.02 9.24 12.97
C THR A 428 3.33 8.53 13.32
N THR A 429 3.67 7.53 12.52
CA THR A 429 4.97 6.86 12.55
C THR A 429 5.63 6.96 11.18
N ARG A 430 6.92 6.64 11.11
CA ARG A 430 7.70 6.69 9.89
C ARG A 430 8.27 5.32 9.60
N ARG A 431 7.90 4.76 8.45
CA ARG A 431 8.68 3.70 7.79
C ARG A 431 9.71 4.32 6.86
N PRO A 432 10.72 3.54 6.43
CA PRO A 432 11.59 3.95 5.35
C PRO A 432 10.75 4.32 4.13
N ASN A 433 10.80 5.60 3.73
CA ASN A 433 9.96 6.11 2.63
C ASN A 433 10.78 6.44 1.39
N THR A 434 12.11 6.39 1.51
CA THR A 434 13.00 6.41 0.35
C THR A 434 13.64 5.05 0.15
N PRO A 435 14.04 4.77 -1.10
CA PRO A 435 14.80 3.59 -1.39
C PRO A 435 16.09 3.38 -0.61
N LYS A 436 16.82 4.47 -0.42
CA LYS A 436 18.08 4.48 0.32
C LYS A 436 17.85 4.11 1.79
N GLU A 437 16.85 4.73 2.42
CA GLU A 437 16.49 4.44 3.82
C GLU A 437 16.09 2.97 3.99
N ALA A 438 15.27 2.45 3.08
CA ALA A 438 14.81 1.05 3.17
C ALA A 438 16.00 0.08 3.10
N TYR A 439 16.99 0.34 2.23
CA TYR A 439 18.20 -0.47 2.16
C TYR A 439 19.10 -0.32 3.39
N GLU A 440 19.37 0.91 3.83
CA GLU A 440 20.30 1.21 4.93
C GLU A 440 19.77 0.75 6.29
N LEU A 441 18.44 0.73 6.45
CA LEU A 441 17.78 0.44 7.72
C LEU A 441 17.23 -0.97 7.80
N ALA A 442 17.10 -1.71 6.68
CA ALA A 442 16.46 -3.03 6.61
C ALA A 442 16.91 -3.97 7.74
N THR A 443 18.21 -4.26 7.85
CA THR A 443 18.72 -5.21 8.85
C THR A 443 18.41 -4.79 10.29
N LYS A 444 18.53 -3.49 10.59
CA LYS A 444 18.27 -2.97 11.93
C LYS A 444 16.77 -2.95 12.24
N LEU A 445 15.93 -2.52 11.30
CA LEU A 445 14.47 -2.56 11.48
C LEU A 445 13.94 -3.99 11.58
N GLU A 446 14.54 -4.94 10.86
CA GLU A 446 14.20 -6.37 10.99
C GLU A 446 14.58 -6.95 12.35
N THR A 447 15.69 -6.50 12.95
CA THR A 447 16.18 -7.03 14.23
C THR A 447 15.53 -6.34 15.42
N ASP A 448 15.46 -5.01 15.37
CA ASP A 448 15.15 -4.16 16.53
C ASP A 448 13.72 -3.60 16.44
N GLY A 449 13.09 -3.61 15.25
CA GLY A 449 11.74 -3.08 15.02
C GLY A 449 11.66 -1.54 15.02
N LEU A 450 12.54 -0.86 15.76
CA LEU A 450 12.69 0.60 15.80
C LEU A 450 14.15 0.99 15.62
N VAL A 451 14.40 2.03 14.81
CA VAL A 451 15.73 2.57 14.54
C VAL A 451 15.72 4.09 14.69
N PHE A 452 16.56 4.58 15.60
CA PHE A 452 16.72 6.00 15.87
C PHE A 452 18.07 6.51 15.33
N VAL A 453 18.03 7.39 14.33
CA VAL A 453 19.23 7.86 13.62
C VAL A 453 19.25 9.38 13.51
N PRO A 454 20.43 10.03 13.48
CA PRO A 454 20.55 11.47 13.25
C PRO A 454 19.71 11.93 12.05
N SER A 455 19.02 13.07 12.20
CA SER A 455 18.24 13.63 11.11
C SER A 455 19.16 14.16 10.01
N VAL A 456 18.85 13.85 8.75
CA VAL A 456 19.58 14.34 7.55
C VAL A 456 19.51 15.86 7.45
N ALA A 457 18.53 16.49 8.12
CA ALA A 457 18.47 17.93 8.30
C ALA A 457 19.36 18.35 9.48
N GLU A 458 20.68 18.26 9.33
CA GLU A 458 21.67 18.89 10.21
C GLU A 458 21.65 20.43 10.07
N LYS A 459 20.48 21.05 10.25
CA LYS A 459 20.39 22.47 10.54
C LYS A 459 20.30 22.59 12.06
N LYS A 460 21.17 23.40 12.68
CA LYS A 460 21.25 23.70 14.13
C LYS A 460 20.00 24.36 14.73
N ILE A 461 18.82 23.96 14.28
CA ILE A 461 17.52 24.54 14.60
C ILE A 461 16.83 23.73 15.71
N PHE A 462 17.07 22.41 15.77
CA PHE A 462 16.46 21.52 16.74
C PHE A 462 17.47 21.02 17.79
N PRO A 463 17.01 20.63 18.99
CA PRO A 463 17.86 20.03 20.01
C PRO A 463 18.53 18.73 19.56
N ASP A 464 19.67 18.37 20.17
CA ASP A 464 20.44 17.16 19.80
C ASP A 464 19.67 15.84 19.94
N TRP A 465 18.66 15.82 20.82
CA TRP A 465 17.78 14.66 21.00
C TRP A 465 16.69 14.57 19.92
N TYR A 466 16.48 15.60 19.11
CA TYR A 466 15.54 15.57 17.99
C TYR A 466 16.22 14.93 16.78
N LYS A 467 15.83 13.70 16.43
CA LYS A 467 16.43 12.98 15.29
C LYS A 467 15.38 12.39 14.39
N THR A 468 15.67 11.30 13.68
CA THR A 468 14.68 10.60 12.86
C THR A 468 14.49 9.19 13.41
N THR A 469 13.26 8.85 13.70
CA THR A 469 12.85 7.52 14.18
C THR A 469 12.12 6.79 13.07
N TYR A 470 12.60 5.59 12.76
CA TYR A 470 11.94 4.65 11.87
C TYR A 470 11.42 3.49 12.69
N GLN A 471 10.23 2.98 12.38
CA GLN A 471 9.65 1.85 13.09
C GLN A 471 8.78 1.00 12.18
N THR A 472 8.73 -0.29 12.45
CA THR A 472 7.89 -1.25 11.74
C THR A 472 6.49 -1.28 12.35
N GLU A 473 5.51 -1.75 11.57
CA GLU A 473 4.16 -2.00 12.07
C GLU A 473 4.16 -3.06 13.19
N ASP A 474 4.91 -4.16 13.02
CA ASP A 474 5.09 -5.19 14.03
C ASP A 474 5.57 -4.61 15.36
N TYR A 475 6.56 -3.73 15.33
CA TYR A 475 7.07 -3.07 16.53
C TYR A 475 5.97 -2.26 17.22
N VAL A 476 5.24 -1.43 16.47
CA VAL A 476 4.13 -0.61 16.99
C VAL A 476 3.07 -1.48 17.63
N ARG A 477 2.62 -2.51 16.91
CA ARG A 477 1.57 -3.43 17.38
C ARG A 477 1.95 -4.15 18.66
N ASN A 478 3.23 -4.49 18.81
CA ASN A 478 3.73 -5.19 19.99
C ASN A 478 3.99 -4.26 21.17
N ARG A 479 4.59 -3.10 20.93
CA ARG A 479 5.04 -2.20 22.00
C ARG A 479 3.95 -1.31 22.54
N TRP A 480 2.99 -0.89 21.71
CA TRP A 480 1.99 0.09 22.12
C TRP A 480 0.71 -0.55 22.65
N ALA A 481 0.52 -1.86 22.41
CA ALA A 481 -0.64 -2.61 22.91
C ALA A 481 -0.73 -2.68 24.43
N SER A 482 0.36 -2.42 25.17
CA SER A 482 0.31 -2.32 26.63
C SER A 482 -0.35 -1.03 27.13
N GLU A 483 -0.39 0.02 26.29
CA GLU A 483 -0.91 1.34 26.67
C GLU A 483 -2.27 1.65 26.03
N PHE A 484 -2.53 1.15 24.82
CA PHE A 484 -3.76 1.42 24.08
C PHE A 484 -4.27 0.18 23.35
N GLU A 485 -5.59 0.14 23.10
CA GLU A 485 -6.16 -0.72 22.06
C GLU A 485 -5.80 -0.13 20.69
N ILE A 486 -5.18 -0.92 19.80
CA ILE A 486 -4.88 -0.50 18.44
C ILE A 486 -6.06 -0.86 17.54
N ILE A 487 -6.83 0.14 17.11
CA ILE A 487 -7.97 -0.06 16.20
C ILE A 487 -7.46 -0.38 14.79
N ASP A 488 -6.50 0.40 14.28
CA ASP A 488 -5.99 0.23 12.92
C ASP A 488 -4.59 0.83 12.74
N TYR A 489 -3.90 0.41 11.69
CA TYR A 489 -2.61 0.95 11.24
C TYR A 489 -2.71 1.24 9.74
N LEU A 490 -2.50 2.50 9.34
CA LEU A 490 -2.66 2.92 7.95
C LEU A 490 -1.32 3.32 7.32
N PRO A 491 -0.73 2.45 6.49
CA PRO A 491 0.43 2.72 5.65
C PRO A 491 0.38 4.02 4.83
N GLY A 492 1.20 5.02 5.14
CA GLY A 492 1.19 6.28 4.38
C GLY A 492 -0.11 7.07 4.52
N GLY A 493 -0.91 6.82 5.58
CA GLY A 493 -2.21 7.46 5.77
C GLY A 493 -2.16 8.98 5.91
N ILE A 494 -0.99 9.58 6.16
CA ILE A 494 -0.79 11.03 6.13
C ILE A 494 0.10 11.40 4.95
N ARG A 495 -0.49 12.13 3.99
CA ARG A 495 0.13 12.66 2.76
C ARG A 495 0.87 11.61 1.92
N GLY A 496 0.56 10.32 2.08
CA GLY A 496 1.28 9.22 1.43
C GLY A 496 2.71 9.01 1.94
N ASN A 497 3.13 9.70 3.01
CA ASN A 497 4.53 9.78 3.44
C ASN A 497 4.78 9.27 4.85
N GLN A 498 3.79 9.35 5.72
CA GLN A 498 3.85 8.85 7.10
C GLN A 498 2.67 7.94 7.35
N ASP A 499 2.92 6.88 8.11
CA ASP A 499 1.86 6.00 8.56
C ASP A 499 1.09 6.68 9.69
N ILE A 500 -0.13 6.23 9.94
CA ILE A 500 -0.93 6.69 11.06
C ILE A 500 -1.53 5.50 11.80
N VAL A 501 -1.35 5.51 13.12
CA VAL A 501 -1.86 4.49 14.04
C VAL A 501 -3.10 5.07 14.71
N ILE A 502 -4.19 4.31 14.69
CA ILE A 502 -5.45 4.66 15.35
C ILE A 502 -5.52 3.88 16.65
N LEU A 503 -5.51 4.60 17.77
CA LEU A 503 -5.51 4.05 19.12
C LEU A 503 -6.81 4.41 19.84
N ARG A 504 -7.27 3.54 20.72
CA ARG A 504 -8.36 3.79 21.67
C ARG A 504 -7.87 3.62 23.09
N ASN A 505 -8.20 4.57 23.96
CA ASN A 505 -7.92 4.44 25.39
C ASN A 505 -8.89 3.42 26.02
N ASN A 506 -8.36 2.29 26.48
CA ASN A 506 -9.11 1.14 27.00
C ASN A 506 -9.24 1.11 28.53
N GLN A 507 -9.06 2.25 29.21
CA GLN A 507 -9.09 2.35 30.68
C GLN A 507 -10.34 1.73 31.35
N ASN A 508 -11.46 1.58 30.64
CA ASN A 508 -12.69 0.96 31.16
C ASN A 508 -12.62 -0.56 31.41
N ARG A 509 -11.54 -1.28 31.04
CA ARG A 509 -11.44 -2.72 31.35
C ARG A 509 -11.23 -3.02 32.84
N GLU A 510 -10.82 -2.05 33.64
CA GLU A 510 -10.53 -2.28 35.08
C GLU A 510 -11.70 -1.90 36.01
N GLU A 511 -12.68 -1.09 35.58
CA GLU A 511 -13.73 -0.56 36.48
C GLU A 511 -15.13 -1.21 36.34
N GLY A 512 -15.26 -2.23 35.48
CA GLY A 512 -16.55 -2.84 35.12
C GLY A 512 -16.95 -4.13 35.85
N ILE A 513 -16.23 -4.57 36.89
CA ILE A 513 -16.60 -5.74 37.70
C ILE A 513 -17.07 -5.23 39.06
N GLY A 514 -18.39 -5.29 39.27
CA GLY A 514 -19.01 -5.00 40.56
C GLY A 514 -18.42 -5.86 41.67
N GLU A 515 -18.48 -5.32 42.89
CA GLU A 515 -17.97 -5.88 44.15
C GLU A 515 -18.44 -7.32 44.45
N GLU A 516 -17.94 -8.33 43.75
CA GLU A 516 -17.99 -9.71 44.17
C GLU A 516 -16.65 -10.41 43.84
N GLN A 517 -15.86 -10.62 44.89
CA GLN A 517 -14.60 -11.36 44.96
C GLN A 517 -13.39 -10.74 44.23
N ILE A 518 -12.71 -9.83 44.94
CA ILE A 518 -11.31 -9.47 44.66
C ILE A 518 -10.45 -10.72 44.88
N SER A 519 -10.06 -11.41 43.80
CA SER A 519 -8.81 -12.14 43.79
C SER A 519 -7.72 -11.16 43.35
N GLU A 520 -6.69 -10.99 44.18
CA GLU A 520 -5.53 -10.13 43.93
C GLU A 520 -4.97 -10.30 42.51
N THR A 521 -5.32 -9.42 41.57
CA THR A 521 -4.66 -9.36 40.27
C THR A 521 -3.33 -8.62 40.46
N THR A 522 -2.25 -9.39 40.51
CA THR A 522 -0.88 -8.85 40.56
C THR A 522 -0.61 -8.03 39.29
N PRO A 523 0.03 -6.85 39.36
CA PRO A 523 0.34 -6.05 38.18
C PRO A 523 1.16 -6.85 37.17
N LEU A 524 0.80 -6.76 35.88
CA LEU A 524 1.53 -7.45 34.81
C LEU A 524 2.96 -6.90 34.70
N LEU A 525 3.93 -7.79 34.54
CA LEU A 525 5.32 -7.45 34.30
C LEU A 525 5.46 -6.93 32.86
N PRO A 526 5.99 -5.71 32.64
CA PRO A 526 6.29 -5.18 31.31
C PRO A 526 7.25 -6.12 30.58
N THR A 527 6.73 -6.85 29.60
CA THR A 527 7.43 -7.96 28.97
C THR A 527 7.85 -7.60 27.55
N THR A 528 9.09 -7.92 27.24
CA THR A 528 9.63 -7.84 25.88
C THR A 528 9.79 -9.25 25.34
N GLY A 529 9.47 -9.46 24.08
CA GLY A 529 9.77 -10.72 23.42
C GLY A 529 9.64 -10.63 21.92
N TYR A 530 10.18 -11.64 21.25
CA TYR A 530 10.13 -11.76 19.82
C TYR A 530 9.89 -13.21 19.41
N VAL A 531 8.98 -13.41 18.46
CA VAL A 531 8.76 -14.71 17.81
C VAL A 531 9.74 -14.83 16.66
N GLU A 532 10.76 -15.67 16.84
CA GLU A 532 11.83 -15.91 15.88
C GLU A 532 11.37 -16.84 14.73
N GLN A 533 10.50 -17.80 15.01
CA GLN A 533 10.06 -18.79 14.03
C GLN A 533 8.67 -19.34 14.35
N VAL A 534 7.87 -19.56 13.31
CA VAL A 534 6.58 -20.26 13.39
C VAL A 534 6.53 -21.29 12.27
N LYS A 535 6.13 -22.53 12.56
CA LYS A 535 6.02 -23.64 11.60
C LYS A 535 4.82 -24.52 11.91
N ILE A 536 4.18 -25.11 10.90
CA ILE A 536 3.26 -26.26 11.09
C ILE A 536 3.90 -27.52 10.49
N SER A 537 3.88 -28.62 11.24
CA SER A 537 4.35 -29.93 10.77
C SER A 537 3.32 -30.66 9.91
N GLN A 538 3.74 -31.72 9.22
CA GLN A 538 2.83 -32.63 8.48
C GLN A 538 1.82 -33.36 9.37
N GLU A 539 2.04 -33.37 10.68
CA GLU A 539 1.19 -34.00 11.69
C GLU A 539 0.27 -32.98 12.39
N ASN A 540 0.01 -31.82 11.75
CA ASN A 540 -0.80 -30.72 12.27
C ASN A 540 -0.30 -30.16 13.61
N GLN A 541 1.02 -30.11 13.82
CA GLN A 541 1.61 -29.54 15.02
C GLN A 541 2.18 -28.14 14.72
N LEU A 542 1.66 -27.12 15.38
CA LEU A 542 2.18 -25.75 15.34
C LEU A 542 3.36 -25.59 16.30
N SER A 543 4.53 -25.26 15.77
CA SER A 543 5.74 -24.94 16.53
C SER A 543 6.01 -23.44 16.48
N ILE A 544 6.17 -22.82 17.65
CA ILE A 544 6.55 -21.41 17.80
C ILE A 544 7.85 -21.36 18.58
N LYS A 545 8.87 -20.70 18.03
CA LYS A 545 10.13 -20.42 18.72
C LYS A 545 10.31 -18.93 18.86
N GLY A 546 10.83 -18.50 19.99
CA GLY A 546 11.09 -17.11 20.25
C GLY A 546 11.81 -16.92 21.56
N TRP A 547 11.84 -15.68 22.02
CA TRP A 547 12.31 -15.32 23.36
C TRP A 547 11.36 -14.35 24.03
N VAL A 548 11.27 -14.43 25.36
CA VAL A 548 10.51 -13.51 26.21
C VAL A 548 11.29 -13.22 27.49
N ALA A 549 11.33 -11.96 27.90
CA ALA A 549 11.99 -11.53 29.13
C ALA A 549 11.35 -10.25 29.70
N ALA A 550 11.40 -10.11 31.01
CA ALA A 550 11.03 -8.89 31.72
C ALA A 550 12.13 -8.54 32.74
N VAL A 551 12.11 -7.31 33.25
CA VAL A 551 13.06 -6.85 34.28
C VAL A 551 12.72 -7.55 35.59
N ASN A 552 13.73 -8.15 36.23
CA ASN A 552 13.57 -8.84 37.52
C ASN A 552 12.44 -9.88 37.52
N SER A 553 12.10 -10.49 36.39
CA SER A 553 11.00 -11.45 36.27
C SER A 553 11.38 -12.87 36.69
N GLY A 554 12.67 -13.19 36.71
CA GLY A 554 13.15 -14.57 36.70
C GLY A 554 12.86 -15.26 35.36
N PHE A 555 12.93 -16.58 35.34
CA PHE A 555 12.74 -17.37 34.13
C PHE A 555 11.26 -17.55 33.78
N LEU A 556 10.98 -17.77 32.50
CA LEU A 556 9.67 -18.20 32.02
C LEU A 556 9.29 -19.54 32.67
N GLU A 557 8.14 -19.60 33.32
CA GLU A 557 7.57 -20.81 33.91
C GLU A 557 6.45 -21.40 33.08
N ASN A 558 5.57 -20.57 32.52
CA ASN A 558 4.47 -21.07 31.70
C ASN A 558 4.07 -20.02 30.65
N MET A 559 3.12 -20.38 29.78
CA MET A 559 2.59 -19.48 28.79
C MET A 559 1.09 -19.71 28.61
N LYS A 560 0.28 -18.65 28.64
CA LYS A 560 -1.07 -18.68 28.09
C LYS A 560 -0.96 -18.56 26.58
N VAL A 561 -1.67 -19.41 25.86
CA VAL A 561 -1.72 -19.37 24.40
C VAL A 561 -3.16 -19.20 23.95
N ILE A 562 -3.43 -18.12 23.24
CA ILE A 562 -4.73 -17.90 22.59
C ILE A 562 -4.50 -17.85 21.09
N LEU A 563 -5.28 -18.65 20.36
CA LEU A 563 -5.20 -18.78 18.92
C LEU A 563 -6.59 -18.49 18.34
N GLY A 564 -6.71 -17.45 17.51
CA GLY A 564 -8.01 -17.08 16.92
C GLY A 564 -9.10 -16.79 17.97
N GLY A 565 -8.70 -16.23 19.11
CA GLY A 565 -9.59 -15.95 20.25
C GLY A 565 -9.93 -17.17 21.12
N VAL A 566 -9.43 -18.37 20.79
CA VAL A 566 -9.65 -19.58 21.59
C VAL A 566 -8.41 -19.90 22.42
N GLU A 567 -8.59 -20.08 23.72
CA GLU A 567 -7.52 -20.48 24.62
C GLU A 567 -7.13 -21.95 24.40
N ILE A 568 -5.85 -22.20 24.16
CA ILE A 568 -5.31 -23.52 23.90
C ILE A 568 -4.80 -24.12 25.22
N GLN A 569 -5.52 -25.13 25.70
CA GLN A 569 -5.19 -25.83 26.94
C GLN A 569 -4.10 -26.91 26.75
N ASN A 570 -3.95 -27.44 25.54
CA ASN A 570 -3.05 -28.56 25.25
C ASN A 570 -1.89 -28.10 24.36
N PHE A 571 -0.72 -27.87 24.96
CA PHE A 571 0.53 -27.58 24.26
C PHE A 571 1.72 -28.03 25.11
N GLN A 572 2.87 -28.18 24.47
CA GLN A 572 4.15 -28.42 25.14
C GLN A 572 4.99 -27.14 25.08
N LEU A 573 5.50 -26.71 26.23
CA LEU A 573 6.41 -25.57 26.34
C LEU A 573 7.78 -26.05 26.79
N LYS A 574 8.78 -25.86 25.95
CA LYS A 574 10.19 -25.92 26.32
C LYS A 574 10.67 -24.51 26.64
N LYS A 575 11.11 -24.30 27.87
CA LYS A 575 11.47 -23.01 28.46
C LYS A 575 12.90 -23.03 29.01
N GLY A 576 13.47 -21.87 29.32
CA GLY A 576 14.80 -21.77 29.89
C GLY A 576 15.93 -22.11 28.90
N ILE A 577 15.71 -21.84 27.61
CA ILE A 577 16.73 -22.08 26.58
C ILE A 577 17.73 -20.91 26.62
N PRO A 578 19.05 -21.18 26.66
CA PRO A 578 20.07 -20.14 26.72
C PRO A 578 19.98 -19.12 25.58
N SER A 579 20.15 -17.85 25.92
CA SER A 579 20.07 -16.72 25.00
C SER A 579 21.07 -15.60 25.33
N PRO A 580 22.38 -15.90 25.32
CA PRO A 580 23.42 -14.94 25.68
C PRO A 580 23.48 -13.73 24.73
N ASP A 581 23.08 -13.90 23.48
CA ASP A 581 22.92 -12.83 22.49
C ASP A 581 21.76 -11.88 22.86
N VAL A 582 20.62 -12.42 23.30
CA VAL A 582 19.47 -11.61 23.74
C VAL A 582 19.83 -10.83 25.00
N LYS A 583 20.52 -11.47 25.97
CA LYS A 583 21.02 -10.79 27.18
C LYS A 583 22.04 -9.70 26.86
N LYS A 584 22.90 -9.93 25.87
CA LYS A 584 23.88 -8.92 25.44
C LYS A 584 23.19 -7.69 24.86
N SER A 585 22.13 -7.86 24.07
CA SER A 585 21.37 -6.75 23.49
C SER A 585 20.37 -6.11 24.46
N ASN A 586 20.00 -6.81 25.53
CA ASN A 586 19.01 -6.37 26.52
C ASN A 586 19.56 -6.58 27.95
N SER A 587 20.58 -5.80 28.33
CA SER A 587 21.32 -6.00 29.59
C SER A 587 20.44 -5.96 30.84
N ASP A 588 19.34 -5.22 30.79
CA ASP A 588 18.49 -4.93 31.95
C ASP A 588 17.37 -5.96 32.16
N LEU A 589 17.16 -6.86 31.19
CA LEU A 589 16.16 -7.92 31.26
C LEU A 589 16.75 -9.22 31.84
N ASP A 590 15.93 -10.08 32.43
CA ASP A 590 16.32 -11.44 32.83
C ASP A 590 16.42 -12.38 31.60
N ALA A 591 17.31 -12.02 30.66
CA ALA A 591 17.35 -12.57 29.31
C ALA A 591 18.42 -13.64 29.06
N GLU A 592 19.11 -14.15 30.09
CA GLU A 592 20.17 -15.17 29.93
C GLU A 592 19.61 -16.51 29.42
N ASN A 593 18.37 -16.85 29.79
CA ASN A 593 17.67 -18.06 29.34
C ASN A 593 16.22 -17.75 28.90
N ALA A 594 16.06 -16.72 28.09
CA ALA A 594 14.77 -16.18 27.66
C ALA A 594 14.13 -16.93 26.49
N ARG A 595 14.85 -17.83 25.80
CA ARG A 595 14.30 -18.55 24.65
C ARG A 595 13.32 -19.63 25.07
N PHE A 596 12.32 -19.84 24.21
CA PHE A 596 11.28 -20.84 24.36
C PHE A 596 10.95 -21.52 23.02
N GLU A 597 10.43 -22.74 23.11
CA GLU A 597 9.80 -23.47 22.01
C GLU A 597 8.43 -23.98 22.47
N LEU A 598 7.37 -23.54 21.81
CA LEU A 598 6.02 -24.08 21.96
C LEU A 598 5.74 -25.11 20.86
N SER A 599 5.03 -26.17 21.23
CA SER A 599 4.52 -27.19 20.31
C SER A 599 3.05 -27.46 20.62
N ILE A 600 2.17 -27.10 19.69
CA ILE A 600 0.72 -27.11 19.86
C ILE A 600 0.12 -28.12 18.87
N PRO A 601 -0.48 -29.23 19.32
CA PRO A 601 -1.26 -30.09 18.43
C PRO A 601 -2.56 -29.38 18.01
N LEU A 602 -2.81 -29.28 16.71
CA LEU A 602 -4.01 -28.66 16.15
C LEU A 602 -4.96 -29.71 15.60
N ASN A 603 -6.25 -29.56 15.90
CA ASN A 603 -7.30 -30.26 15.16
C ASN A 603 -7.60 -29.53 13.82
N LEU A 604 -8.37 -30.17 12.93
CA LEU A 604 -8.67 -29.60 11.60
C LEU A 604 -9.34 -28.21 11.66
N GLN A 605 -10.23 -27.98 12.62
CA GLN A 605 -10.90 -26.70 12.82
C GLN A 605 -9.91 -25.61 13.29
N GLN A 606 -9.01 -25.95 14.21
CA GLN A 606 -7.94 -25.06 14.69
C GLN A 606 -6.89 -24.79 13.61
N LEU A 607 -6.65 -25.75 12.72
CA LEU A 607 -5.73 -25.62 11.58
C LEU A 607 -6.24 -24.60 10.55
N GLU A 608 -7.55 -24.55 10.33
CA GLU A 608 -8.20 -23.51 9.51
C GLU A 608 -8.15 -22.15 10.23
N GLN A 609 -8.45 -22.11 11.54
CA GLN A 609 -8.38 -20.87 12.32
C GLN A 609 -6.98 -20.27 12.38
N CYS A 610 -5.92 -21.08 12.45
CA CYS A 610 -4.52 -20.66 12.45
C CYS A 610 -4.08 -19.85 11.21
N GLN A 611 -4.78 -19.97 10.08
CA GLN A 611 -4.29 -19.43 8.80
C GLN A 611 -4.48 -17.92 8.67
N ASP A 612 -5.44 -17.33 9.39
CA ASP A 612 -5.80 -15.92 9.32
C ASP A 612 -5.92 -15.25 10.71
N SER A 613 -5.44 -15.90 11.77
CA SER A 613 -5.60 -15.44 13.15
C SER A 613 -4.29 -15.05 13.82
N ASP A 614 -4.35 -14.06 14.69
CA ASP A 614 -3.27 -13.75 15.63
C ASP A 614 -3.10 -14.87 16.66
N VAL A 615 -1.85 -15.14 17.04
CA VAL A 615 -1.53 -15.81 18.29
C VAL A 615 -1.25 -14.76 19.35
N SER A 616 -1.89 -14.91 20.50
CA SER A 616 -1.54 -14.17 21.70
C SER A 616 -0.81 -15.10 22.66
N LEU A 617 0.35 -14.66 23.12
CA LEU A 617 1.20 -15.37 24.07
C LEU A 617 1.30 -14.51 25.33
N THR A 618 0.75 -15.00 26.45
CA THR A 618 0.92 -14.36 27.76
C THR A 618 1.94 -15.16 28.56
N PRO A 619 3.18 -14.66 28.76
CA PRO A 619 4.18 -15.38 29.53
C PRO A 619 3.88 -15.30 31.03
N PHE A 620 4.08 -16.40 31.75
CA PHE A 620 4.09 -16.43 33.21
C PHE A 620 5.52 -16.66 33.67
N PHE A 621 6.09 -15.67 34.35
CA PHE A 621 7.42 -15.74 34.94
C PHE A 621 7.34 -16.11 36.43
N GLN A 622 8.48 -16.48 37.02
CA GLN A 622 8.58 -16.83 38.45
C GLN A 622 8.04 -15.75 39.40
N LYS A 623 8.04 -14.48 38.96
CA LYS A 623 7.65 -13.34 39.78
C LYS A 623 6.37 -12.65 39.32
N GLY A 624 5.64 -13.23 38.36
CA GLY A 624 4.37 -12.69 37.92
C GLY A 624 4.03 -12.97 36.48
N GLU A 625 2.79 -12.66 36.12
CA GLU A 625 2.30 -12.68 34.76
C GLU A 625 2.89 -11.51 33.97
N GLY A 626 3.30 -11.76 32.73
CA GLY A 626 3.84 -10.76 31.82
C GLY A 626 2.78 -10.20 30.88
N THR A 627 3.06 -9.03 30.29
CA THR A 627 2.21 -8.44 29.25
C THR A 627 2.09 -9.36 28.03
N VAL A 628 0.92 -9.36 27.40
CA VAL A 628 0.63 -10.12 26.18
C VAL A 628 1.57 -9.74 25.04
N ILE A 629 2.03 -10.77 24.31
CA ILE A 629 2.73 -10.64 23.04
C ILE A 629 1.79 -11.11 21.93
N LEU A 630 1.46 -10.21 21.01
CA LEU A 630 0.64 -10.54 19.84
C LEU A 630 1.55 -10.83 18.65
N LYS A 631 1.25 -11.88 17.90
CA LYS A 631 1.91 -12.15 16.63
C LYS A 631 0.90 -12.66 15.62
N GLN A 632 0.86 -12.04 14.45
CA GLN A 632 0.12 -12.58 13.33
C GLN A 632 0.83 -13.86 12.84
N LEU A 633 0.12 -14.99 12.85
CA LEU A 633 0.65 -16.25 12.37
C LEU A 633 0.54 -16.30 10.84
N VAL A 634 1.68 -16.22 10.15
CA VAL A 634 1.72 -16.46 8.70
C VAL A 634 2.30 -17.86 8.47
N LEU A 635 1.42 -18.84 8.23
CA LEU A 635 1.77 -20.27 8.22
C LEU A 635 1.40 -20.93 6.88
N SER A 636 2.33 -21.72 6.32
CA SER A 636 2.10 -22.54 5.12
C SER A 636 2.01 -24.03 5.50
N LEU A 637 0.93 -24.72 5.11
CA LEU A 637 0.71 -26.15 5.41
C LEU A 637 1.30 -27.09 4.34
N PRO A 638 1.87 -28.25 4.72
CA PRO A 638 2.17 -29.35 3.80
C PRO A 638 0.92 -30.23 3.54
N LYS A 639 0.75 -30.68 2.28
CA LYS A 639 -0.41 -31.49 1.84
C LYS A 639 -0.44 -32.89 2.50
N PRO A 640 -1.60 -33.40 2.97
CA PRO A 640 -1.72 -34.77 3.50
C PRO A 640 -1.67 -35.81 2.38
N GLN A 641 -0.94 -36.91 2.59
CA GLN A 641 -1.05 -38.13 1.78
C GLN A 641 -2.13 -39.03 2.39
N ILE A 642 -3.24 -39.25 1.68
CA ILE A 642 -4.29 -40.17 2.11
C ILE A 642 -4.10 -41.50 1.38
N GLN A 643 -3.77 -42.55 2.13
CA GLN A 643 -3.96 -43.95 1.74
C GLN A 643 -5.46 -44.27 1.87
N GLN A 644 -6.09 -44.72 0.78
CA GLN A 644 -7.50 -45.10 0.76
C GLN A 644 -7.66 -46.61 0.96
N GLU A 645 -8.53 -46.99 1.88
CA GLU A 645 -9.16 -48.32 1.90
C GLU A 645 -10.65 -48.19 2.29
N ILE A 646 -11.49 -48.81 1.45
CA ILE A 646 -12.84 -49.37 1.67
C ILE A 646 -14.11 -48.49 1.51
N GLU A 647 -14.80 -48.82 0.41
CA GLU A 647 -16.24 -49.13 0.12
C GLU A 647 -17.45 -48.44 0.80
N PRO A 648 -18.59 -48.38 0.07
CA PRO A 648 -19.61 -47.33 0.20
C PRO A 648 -20.89 -47.82 0.86
N GLU A 649 -21.56 -46.95 1.63
CA GLU A 649 -23.03 -46.89 1.60
C GLU A 649 -23.62 -45.62 2.24
N GLN A 650 -24.72 -45.18 1.63
CA GLN A 650 -25.70 -44.16 2.05
C GLN A 650 -25.41 -42.68 1.71
N ILE A 651 -25.71 -42.37 0.45
CA ILE A 651 -25.87 -41.03 -0.11
C ILE A 651 -27.27 -40.49 0.25
N SER A 652 -27.29 -39.46 1.08
CA SER A 652 -28.31 -38.41 1.05
C SER A 652 -27.71 -37.16 1.66
N LYS A 653 -27.09 -36.36 0.80
CA LYS A 653 -26.81 -34.93 0.96
C LYS A 653 -26.29 -34.42 -0.38
N THR A 654 -26.81 -33.27 -0.78
CA THR A 654 -26.49 -32.50 -1.98
C THR A 654 -25.02 -32.66 -2.38
N ILE A 655 -24.78 -33.39 -3.47
CA ILE A 655 -23.44 -33.56 -4.03
C ILE A 655 -23.01 -32.19 -4.55
N PRO A 656 -21.86 -31.64 -4.11
CA PRO A 656 -21.30 -30.44 -4.69
C PRO A 656 -21.13 -30.65 -6.20
N LEU A 657 -21.55 -29.68 -7.01
CA LEU A 657 -21.27 -29.70 -8.44
C LEU A 657 -19.75 -29.84 -8.61
N LEU A 658 -19.30 -30.98 -9.14
CA LEU A 658 -17.88 -31.16 -9.44
C LEU A 658 -17.51 -30.16 -10.54
N PRO A 659 -16.39 -29.44 -10.42
CA PRO A 659 -15.86 -28.62 -11.49
C PRO A 659 -15.70 -29.50 -12.73
N THR A 660 -16.53 -29.24 -13.74
CA THR A 660 -16.60 -30.02 -14.96
C THR A 660 -16.12 -29.11 -16.09
N THR A 661 -15.14 -29.56 -16.86
CA THR A 661 -14.72 -28.90 -18.09
C THR A 661 -15.19 -29.73 -19.28
N GLY A 662 -15.55 -29.07 -20.37
CA GLY A 662 -15.95 -29.76 -21.58
C GLY A 662 -16.00 -28.81 -22.75
N TYR A 663 -16.02 -29.39 -23.94
CA TYR A 663 -16.04 -28.62 -25.17
C TYR A 663 -16.92 -29.30 -26.20
N VAL A 664 -17.76 -28.50 -26.86
CA VAL A 664 -18.54 -28.94 -28.01
C VAL A 664 -17.71 -28.71 -29.27
N GLU A 665 -17.28 -29.82 -29.87
CA GLU A 665 -16.46 -29.82 -31.08
C GLU A 665 -17.29 -29.49 -32.32
N GLN A 666 -18.51 -30.02 -32.40
CA GLN A 666 -19.33 -29.94 -33.60
C GLN A 666 -20.82 -29.98 -33.25
N VAL A 667 -21.60 -29.13 -33.92
CA VAL A 667 -23.06 -29.10 -33.84
C VAL A 667 -23.61 -29.12 -35.26
N GLU A 668 -24.42 -30.12 -35.58
CA GLU A 668 -25.04 -30.26 -36.91
C GLU A 668 -26.52 -30.51 -36.78
N ILE A 669 -27.31 -29.91 -37.67
CA ILE A 669 -28.72 -30.23 -37.84
C ILE A 669 -28.85 -30.97 -39.17
N SER A 670 -29.28 -32.24 -39.12
CA SER A 670 -29.49 -33.04 -40.32
C SER A 670 -30.71 -32.55 -41.10
N GLN A 671 -30.82 -32.95 -42.37
CA GLN A 671 -31.99 -32.65 -43.20
C GLN A 671 -33.32 -33.25 -42.66
N GLU A 672 -33.24 -34.15 -41.68
CA GLU A 672 -34.39 -34.72 -40.96
C GLU A 672 -34.66 -34.02 -39.62
N ASN A 673 -34.13 -32.80 -39.41
CA ASN A 673 -34.26 -32.01 -38.18
C ASN A 673 -33.68 -32.68 -36.92
N GLN A 674 -32.69 -33.57 -37.06
CA GLN A 674 -31.97 -34.12 -35.91
C GLN A 674 -30.75 -33.27 -35.58
N LEU A 675 -30.68 -32.80 -34.34
CA LEU A 675 -29.52 -32.10 -33.80
C LEU A 675 -28.50 -33.11 -33.28
N SER A 676 -27.33 -33.17 -33.93
CA SER A 676 -26.19 -33.96 -33.49
C SER A 676 -25.16 -33.03 -32.85
N ILE A 677 -24.75 -33.35 -31.62
CA ILE A 677 -23.73 -32.61 -30.88
C ILE A 677 -22.60 -33.57 -30.53
N LYS A 678 -21.39 -33.24 -30.96
CA LYS A 678 -20.17 -33.99 -30.65
C LYS A 678 -19.24 -33.11 -29.81
N GLY A 679 -18.66 -33.71 -28.77
CA GLY A 679 -17.77 -33.02 -27.86
C GLY A 679 -17.19 -33.95 -26.81
N TRP A 680 -16.42 -33.39 -25.89
CA TRP A 680 -15.86 -34.11 -24.75
C TRP A 680 -16.17 -33.37 -23.45
N VAL A 681 -16.20 -34.10 -22.34
CA VAL A 681 -16.46 -33.56 -21.00
C VAL A 681 -15.66 -34.38 -19.98
N ALA A 682 -15.08 -33.71 -18.98
CA ALA A 682 -14.27 -34.28 -17.93
C ALA A 682 -14.46 -33.51 -16.63
N ALA A 683 -14.53 -34.21 -15.50
CA ALA A 683 -14.54 -33.61 -14.17
C ALA A 683 -13.41 -34.20 -13.31
N VAL A 684 -12.90 -33.41 -12.37
CA VAL A 684 -11.81 -33.84 -11.50
C VAL A 684 -12.32 -34.93 -10.56
N ASN A 685 -11.60 -36.06 -10.51
CA ASN A 685 -11.95 -37.27 -9.73
C ASN A 685 -13.32 -37.89 -10.07
N SER A 686 -13.85 -37.70 -11.28
CA SER A 686 -15.10 -38.34 -11.71
C SER A 686 -14.88 -39.63 -12.53
N GLY A 687 -15.83 -40.56 -12.46
CA GLY A 687 -15.89 -41.73 -13.36
C GLY A 687 -16.29 -41.38 -14.80
N PHE A 688 -16.62 -42.39 -15.61
CA PHE A 688 -17.13 -42.18 -16.97
C PHE A 688 -18.45 -41.42 -16.96
N LEU A 689 -18.68 -40.56 -17.96
CA LEU A 689 -19.96 -39.89 -18.15
C LEU A 689 -21.09 -40.92 -18.31
N GLU A 690 -22.06 -40.91 -17.39
CA GLU A 690 -23.20 -41.82 -17.43
C GLU A 690 -24.41 -41.23 -18.13
N ASN A 691 -24.71 -39.96 -17.84
CA ASN A 691 -25.84 -39.23 -18.39
C ASN A 691 -25.53 -37.71 -18.41
N MET A 692 -26.30 -36.93 -19.16
CA MET A 692 -26.17 -35.46 -19.18
C MET A 692 -27.52 -34.77 -19.27
N LYS A 693 -27.59 -33.53 -18.76
CA LYS A 693 -28.75 -32.66 -18.96
C LYS A 693 -28.51 -31.79 -20.19
N VAL A 694 -29.40 -31.82 -21.17
CA VAL A 694 -29.31 -31.01 -22.39
C VAL A 694 -30.35 -29.90 -22.35
N ILE A 695 -29.92 -28.65 -22.50
CA ILE A 695 -30.81 -27.46 -22.53
C ILE A 695 -30.58 -26.73 -23.85
N LEU A 696 -31.64 -26.53 -24.64
CA LEU A 696 -31.61 -25.79 -25.89
C LEU A 696 -32.54 -24.57 -25.78
N GLY A 697 -31.99 -23.35 -25.91
CA GLY A 697 -32.78 -22.11 -25.82
C GLY A 697 -33.52 -21.91 -24.50
N GLY A 698 -33.02 -22.50 -23.40
CA GLY A 698 -33.65 -22.46 -22.07
C GLY A 698 -34.65 -23.60 -21.80
N VAL A 699 -34.89 -24.50 -22.75
CA VAL A 699 -35.79 -25.66 -22.59
C VAL A 699 -34.98 -26.94 -22.46
N GLU A 700 -35.30 -27.75 -21.45
CA GLU A 700 -34.67 -29.05 -21.22
C GLU A 700 -35.16 -30.11 -22.22
N ILE A 701 -34.23 -30.75 -22.92
CA ILE A 701 -34.52 -31.78 -23.91
C ILE A 701 -34.45 -33.15 -23.24
N GLN A 702 -35.62 -33.78 -23.08
CA GLN A 702 -35.74 -35.08 -22.44
C GLN A 702 -35.38 -36.25 -23.38
N ASN A 703 -35.50 -36.06 -24.70
CA ASN A 703 -35.32 -37.10 -25.71
C ASN A 703 -34.04 -36.91 -26.52
N PHE A 704 -32.93 -37.45 -26.02
CA PHE A 704 -31.67 -37.54 -26.76
C PHE A 704 -30.99 -38.90 -26.52
N GLN A 705 -30.07 -39.30 -27.39
CA GLN A 705 -29.27 -40.52 -27.24
C GLN A 705 -27.80 -40.17 -27.05
N LEU A 706 -27.20 -40.60 -25.93
CA LEU A 706 -25.77 -40.42 -25.66
C LEU A 706 -24.97 -41.62 -26.19
N LYS A 707 -24.05 -41.39 -27.15
CA LYS A 707 -23.08 -42.39 -27.61
C LYS A 707 -21.70 -42.10 -27.00
N LYS A 708 -21.17 -43.03 -26.19
CA LYS A 708 -19.88 -42.87 -25.48
C LYS A 708 -18.70 -43.31 -26.37
N GLY A 709 -17.58 -42.55 -26.36
CA GLY A 709 -16.34 -42.87 -27.07
C GLY A 709 -15.13 -43.03 -26.13
N PHE A 710 -14.10 -43.78 -26.55
CA PHE A 710 -12.92 -44.15 -25.73
C PHE A 710 -11.86 -43.05 -25.63
N LEU A 711 -11.22 -42.95 -24.45
CA LEU A 711 -10.25 -41.93 -24.03
C LEU A 711 -8.84 -42.14 -24.63
N VAL A 712 -8.21 -41.08 -25.14
CA VAL A 712 -6.76 -41.02 -25.41
C VAL A 712 -6.07 -40.42 -24.18
N ARG A 713 -5.09 -41.15 -23.63
CA ARG A 713 -4.19 -40.70 -22.56
C ARG A 713 -3.38 -39.47 -23.02
N MET A 714 -3.34 -38.44 -22.18
CA MET A 714 -2.09 -37.73 -21.85
C MET A 714 -2.05 -37.46 -20.36
#